data_AF-A0A8H6VZA9-F1
#
_entry.id   AF-A0A8H6VZA9-F1
#
_cell.length_a   1.000
_cell.length_b   1.000
_cell.length_c   1.000
_cell.angle_alpha   90.00
_cell.angle_beta   90.00
_cell.angle_gamma   90.00
#
_symmetry.space_group_name_H-M   'P 1'
#
loop_
_entity.id
_entity.type
_entity.pdbx_description
1 polymer ?
#
loop_
_entity_poly.entity_id
_entity_poly.type
_entity_poly.pdbx_seq_one_letter_code
_entity_poly.pdbx_strand_id
1 'polypeptide(L)'
;MELDADIAALNKRIRTLPPAQDATTAIPLLSAVISLAFLKAGRPVNEEITSKEACEQLILQKPVVLHILKAVQLEKDPHYQAVIDSFPLSSFISSPARAYMEEVRDEFIACIQTDRLFIPWTATSPPPSAIYMKPETLDHFKSLGLRTMHVSKDFNLLMYDLGGFSRDSVLRERVARIFSPTNNKFLVNASASGKTRLCYEGLYSNWGLYFTVTVDGGLLGSLDLQVAMDQCSAIRHRGTPAYELISQRFGAVLLARLLFLSFYFDVVSLDDAALDDQHKLRWLELQLNPRPVDVCSAHGYFMALAELLIEHDSAYLAQNITDALRKIKRVIGMEKSLFIAIDEAQEALYNTSHGRPCDKHDQSLLVDLLRVWSDLTKGECTFICAGIGIPQTIMVPNDSSWQWTSDTGAFDDPDTYEAYVSKLLPPVLRESPAGRLLVARMWRWLRGRYRLTDGFLTILLCSGLDYPHCCLSDYIQRLSGFRPFDAVEIEKSENIPERWYWSNLLGKLHTSGAPANIKDFVTNALYRSMATQESTSFGPEHSELVDKGYGHWTDRTLNVGALDEPFFLAGAARTWFPRPLPALMGEPNRCPATFIGALGLNPPQTSNELAHYLVFYLSRVFTASKQLKDIFKFPHQTPAWARQTAQLVRWYRNEEGLLVNSVVLPDSALPLATRCSDLADTIKWVEHEYGTAFCLSSLPNFDILFSLQLADESFVWVSVYVRVADESMSDADLSSIVSKLDSGALLSQESSDVELATQLETQLQSLPGLRARPSLLRVVSTYPVMMSVGRVVDERTRDVANLDLKALRGKEDQVMQDELFCAIINGIAASSKRKSRWDDGAVHLSRKKARTLVPSDSLKRDEEFDLPEPHYTWDERTPFDESDTDDDRAQPLPPTSKRRKRKQSKRKIPATRSTELSKQTNKKAERGPGRLRLP
;
A
#
# COMPACT_ATOMS: atom_id res chain seq x y z
N MET A 1 -39.52 36.78 21.21
CA MET A 1 -40.79 37.49 21.52
C MET A 1 -42.02 36.66 21.15
N GLU A 2 -42.27 36.35 19.87
CA GLU A 2 -43.42 35.49 19.49
C GLU A 2 -43.27 34.05 20.03
N LEU A 3 -42.10 33.42 19.85
CA LEU A 3 -41.83 32.08 20.40
C LEU A 3 -42.00 32.01 21.92
N ASP A 4 -41.55 33.02 22.66
CA ASP A 4 -41.68 33.09 24.12
C ASP A 4 -43.15 33.22 24.53
N ALA A 5 -43.95 33.95 23.75
CA ALA A 5 -45.39 34.08 23.97
C ALA A 5 -46.12 32.76 23.69
N ASP A 6 -45.75 32.04 22.63
CA ASP A 6 -46.34 30.72 22.31
C ASP A 6 -45.97 29.66 23.37
N ILE A 7 -44.71 29.66 23.82
CA ILE A 7 -44.25 28.82 24.94
C ILE A 7 -45.04 29.15 26.21
N ALA A 8 -45.23 30.43 26.53
CA ALA A 8 -46.01 30.85 27.70
C ALA A 8 -47.49 30.45 27.57
N ALA A 9 -48.08 30.57 26.38
CA ALA A 9 -49.45 30.18 26.09
C ALA A 9 -49.65 28.66 26.23
N LEU A 10 -48.74 27.85 25.71
CA LEU A 10 -48.77 26.39 25.85
C LEU A 10 -48.57 25.93 27.29
N ASN A 11 -47.64 26.53 28.04
CA ASN A 11 -47.48 26.27 29.46
C ASN A 11 -48.77 26.58 30.24
N LYS A 12 -49.43 27.71 29.93
CA LYS A 12 -50.73 28.06 30.52
C LYS A 12 -51.80 27.03 30.14
N ARG A 13 -51.86 26.62 28.88
CA ARG A 13 -52.80 25.61 28.38
C ARG A 13 -52.64 24.27 29.10
N ILE A 14 -51.41 23.75 29.22
CA ILE A 14 -51.10 22.50 29.94
C ILE A 14 -51.64 22.54 31.38
N ARG A 15 -51.47 23.66 32.09
CA ARG A 15 -51.94 23.83 33.47
C ARG A 15 -53.47 23.90 33.60
N THR A 16 -54.17 24.28 32.53
CA THR A 16 -55.64 24.43 32.52
C THR A 16 -56.37 23.19 32.00
N LEU A 17 -55.66 22.25 31.37
CA LEU A 17 -56.26 21.01 30.85
C LEU A 17 -56.69 20.09 32.00
N PRO A 18 -57.82 19.37 31.86
CA PRO A 18 -58.32 18.47 32.89
C PRO A 18 -57.31 17.36 33.21
N PRO A 19 -57.32 16.79 34.42
CA PRO A 19 -56.44 15.69 34.79
C PRO A 19 -56.55 14.53 33.81
N ALA A 20 -55.41 14.01 33.35
CA ALA A 20 -55.30 12.86 32.46
C ALA A 20 -55.67 11.58 33.23
N GLN A 21 -56.95 11.32 33.43
CA GLN A 21 -57.42 10.15 34.18
C GLN A 21 -57.38 8.88 33.33
N ASP A 22 -57.67 9.02 32.04
CA ASP A 22 -57.75 7.98 31.02
C ASP A 22 -57.10 8.44 29.70
N ALA A 23 -57.06 7.57 28.69
CA ALA A 23 -56.45 7.88 27.39
C ALA A 23 -57.12 9.09 26.72
N THR A 24 -58.45 9.16 26.74
CA THR A 24 -59.23 10.23 26.09
C THR A 24 -58.91 11.60 26.66
N THR A 25 -58.83 11.70 27.99
CA THR A 25 -58.49 12.94 28.72
C THR A 25 -57.00 13.29 28.64
N ALA A 26 -56.13 12.30 28.40
CA ALA A 26 -54.69 12.49 28.24
C ALA A 26 -54.29 13.01 26.85
N ILE A 27 -55.06 12.74 25.78
CA ILE A 27 -54.71 13.14 24.41
C ILE A 27 -54.45 14.65 24.26
N PRO A 28 -55.34 15.57 24.70
CA PRO A 28 -55.10 17.01 24.54
C PRO A 28 -53.90 17.50 25.35
N LEU A 29 -53.65 16.87 26.50
CA LEU A 29 -52.50 17.17 27.35
C LEU A 29 -51.21 16.72 26.68
N LEU A 30 -51.19 15.50 26.15
CA LEU A 30 -50.05 14.97 25.40
C LEU A 30 -49.73 15.84 24.20
N SER A 31 -50.75 16.19 23.40
CA SER A 31 -50.63 17.10 22.26
C SER A 31 -49.98 18.42 22.68
N ALA A 32 -50.47 19.05 23.76
CA ALA A 32 -49.89 20.29 24.28
C ALA A 32 -48.47 20.13 24.83
N VAL A 33 -48.16 19.03 25.52
CA VAL A 33 -46.81 18.73 26.03
C VAL A 33 -45.83 18.53 24.88
N ILE A 34 -46.22 17.79 23.84
CA ILE A 34 -45.42 17.60 22.63
C ILE A 34 -45.25 18.93 21.90
N SER A 35 -46.31 19.72 21.65
CA SER A 35 -46.20 21.05 21.04
C SER A 35 -45.26 21.96 21.82
N LEU A 36 -45.32 21.93 23.15
CA LEU A 36 -44.41 22.71 23.99
C LEU A 36 -42.97 22.23 23.84
N ALA A 37 -42.75 20.91 23.75
CA ALA A 37 -41.44 20.34 23.49
C ALA A 37 -40.88 20.81 22.13
N PHE A 38 -41.71 20.87 21.08
CA PHE A 38 -41.35 21.45 19.78
C PHE A 38 -40.88 22.89 19.89
N LEU A 39 -41.70 23.75 20.50
CA LEU A 39 -41.37 25.18 20.62
C LEU A 39 -40.13 25.43 21.50
N LYS A 40 -39.98 24.71 22.61
CA LYS A 40 -38.78 24.79 23.46
C LYS A 40 -37.51 24.33 22.74
N ALA A 41 -37.64 23.38 21.82
CA ALA A 41 -36.57 22.96 20.93
C ALA A 41 -36.37 23.91 19.73
N GLY A 42 -37.08 25.05 19.67
CA GLY A 42 -36.98 26.02 18.59
C GLY A 42 -37.62 25.58 17.28
N ARG A 43 -38.61 24.67 17.32
CA ARG A 43 -39.24 24.08 16.13
C ARG A 43 -40.69 24.52 15.95
N PRO A 44 -41.18 24.61 14.70
CA PRO A 44 -42.61 24.69 14.46
C PRO A 44 -43.29 23.41 14.97
N VAL A 45 -44.53 23.55 15.47
CA VAL A 45 -45.33 22.42 15.95
C VAL A 45 -45.70 21.55 14.75
N ASN A 46 -45.32 20.26 14.77
CA ASN A 46 -45.72 19.32 13.73
C ASN A 46 -47.15 18.82 14.00
N GLU A 47 -48.10 19.28 13.18
CA GLU A 47 -49.51 18.95 13.32
C GLU A 47 -49.79 17.44 13.22
N GLU A 48 -49.03 16.69 12.41
CA GLU A 48 -49.22 15.24 12.28
C GLU A 48 -48.98 14.51 13.61
N ILE A 49 -48.00 14.97 14.39
CA ILE A 49 -47.57 14.29 15.63
C ILE A 49 -48.35 14.80 16.84
N THR A 50 -48.71 16.08 16.81
CA THR A 50 -49.59 16.67 17.83
C THR A 50 -51.08 16.45 17.53
N SER A 51 -51.40 15.76 16.42
CA SER A 51 -52.75 15.35 16.07
C SER A 51 -53.35 14.49 17.16
N LYS A 52 -54.68 14.53 17.24
CA LYS A 52 -55.43 13.73 18.21
C LYS A 52 -55.14 12.24 17.99
N GLU A 53 -55.12 11.81 16.73
CA GLU A 53 -54.92 10.44 16.30
C GLU A 53 -53.52 9.93 16.65
N ALA A 54 -52.47 10.72 16.42
CA ALA A 54 -51.10 10.34 16.77
C ALA A 54 -50.89 10.25 18.28
N CYS A 55 -51.43 11.21 19.03
CA CYS A 55 -51.37 11.18 20.50
C CYS A 55 -52.15 9.99 21.08
N GLU A 56 -53.31 9.67 20.50
CA GLU A 56 -54.12 8.50 20.87
C GLU A 56 -53.35 7.19 20.63
N GLN A 57 -52.77 7.03 19.44
CA GLN A 57 -51.93 5.88 19.13
C GLN A 57 -50.72 5.77 20.07
N LEU A 58 -50.06 6.88 20.39
CA LEU A 58 -48.89 6.87 21.28
C LEU A 58 -49.27 6.43 22.70
N ILE A 59 -50.41 6.88 23.23
CA ILE A 59 -50.91 6.44 24.54
C ILE A 59 -51.27 4.96 24.53
N LEU A 60 -51.91 4.48 23.45
CA LEU A 60 -52.27 3.07 23.29
C LEU A 60 -51.03 2.16 23.19
N GLN A 61 -50.02 2.58 22.43
CA GLN A 61 -48.78 1.82 22.25
C GLN A 61 -47.89 1.86 23.49
N LYS A 62 -47.89 2.96 24.25
CA LYS A 62 -47.03 3.16 25.41
C LYS A 62 -47.84 3.60 26.63
N PRO A 63 -48.47 2.68 27.37
CA PRO A 63 -49.26 3.00 28.57
C PRO A 63 -48.48 3.81 29.63
N VAL A 64 -47.15 3.69 29.67
CA VAL A 64 -46.27 4.51 30.53
C VAL A 64 -46.43 6.01 30.29
N VAL A 65 -46.77 6.42 29.06
CA VAL A 65 -47.03 7.81 28.70
C VAL A 65 -48.19 8.37 29.53
N LEU A 66 -49.25 7.59 29.75
CA LEU A 66 -50.37 8.01 30.59
C LEU A 66 -49.94 8.25 32.05
N HIS A 67 -49.07 7.39 32.59
CA HIS A 67 -48.52 7.56 33.94
C HIS A 67 -47.64 8.80 34.05
N ILE A 68 -46.80 9.03 33.04
CA ILE A 68 -45.95 10.22 32.94
C ILE A 68 -46.80 11.49 32.87
N LEU A 69 -47.85 11.51 32.04
CA LEU A 69 -48.76 12.65 31.90
C LEU A 69 -49.54 12.94 33.19
N LYS A 70 -49.94 11.89 33.93
CA LYS A 70 -50.52 12.01 35.27
C LYS A 70 -49.54 12.68 36.24
N ALA A 71 -48.27 12.29 36.21
CA ALA A 71 -47.22 12.90 37.04
C ALA A 71 -47.00 14.38 36.70
N VAL A 72 -46.94 14.73 35.40
CA VAL A 72 -46.79 16.12 34.91
C VAL A 72 -47.86 17.07 35.43
N GLN A 73 -49.09 16.59 35.68
CA GLN A 73 -50.16 17.42 36.22
C GLN A 73 -50.21 17.47 37.75
N LEU A 74 -49.76 16.41 38.43
CA LEU A 74 -49.77 16.30 39.89
C LEU A 74 -48.65 17.13 40.52
N GLU A 75 -47.47 17.10 39.91
CA GLU A 75 -46.34 17.92 40.31
C GLU A 75 -46.49 19.32 39.71
N LYS A 76 -46.79 20.34 40.54
CA LYS A 76 -46.65 21.77 40.18
C LYS A 76 -45.17 22.16 39.97
N ASP A 77 -44.34 21.20 39.59
CA ASP A 77 -42.90 21.18 39.72
C ASP A 77 -42.25 21.55 38.37
N PRO A 78 -41.19 22.38 38.33
CA PRO A 78 -40.34 22.57 37.14
C PRO A 78 -39.79 21.28 36.51
N HIS A 79 -39.94 20.10 37.14
CA HIS A 79 -39.46 18.80 36.64
C HIS A 79 -40.21 18.18 35.45
N TYR A 80 -41.30 18.76 34.94
CA TYR A 80 -41.89 18.29 33.66
C TYR A 80 -40.92 18.41 32.47
N GLN A 81 -39.84 19.18 32.61
CA GLN A 81 -38.72 19.18 31.66
C GLN A 81 -38.03 17.82 31.59
N ALA A 82 -37.82 17.14 32.73
CA ALA A 82 -37.29 15.78 32.75
C ALA A 82 -38.26 14.80 32.07
N VAL A 83 -39.57 15.06 32.16
CA VAL A 83 -40.58 14.31 31.41
C VAL A 83 -40.48 14.58 29.90
N ILE A 84 -40.44 15.84 29.46
CA ILE A 84 -40.24 16.20 28.04
C ILE A 84 -38.93 15.60 27.51
N ASP A 85 -37.87 15.62 28.31
CA ASP A 85 -36.58 15.05 27.96
C ASP A 85 -36.62 13.52 27.96
N SER A 86 -37.45 12.89 28.82
CA SER A 86 -37.66 11.45 28.89
C SER A 86 -38.62 10.91 27.84
N PHE A 87 -39.47 11.77 27.25
CA PHE A 87 -40.22 11.39 26.08
C PHE A 87 -39.19 10.99 25.02
N PRO A 88 -39.27 9.75 24.49
CA PRO A 88 -38.61 9.46 23.25
C PRO A 88 -39.39 10.28 22.22
N LEU A 89 -39.04 11.56 22.11
CA LEU A 89 -39.25 12.32 20.90
C LEU A 89 -38.47 11.52 19.88
N SER A 90 -39.13 10.53 19.27
CA SER A 90 -38.62 9.82 18.12
C SER A 90 -38.08 10.90 17.22
N SER A 91 -36.82 10.76 16.79
CA SER A 91 -36.24 11.62 15.78
C SER A 91 -37.32 11.95 14.76
N PHE A 92 -37.60 13.25 14.62
CA PHE A 92 -38.78 13.75 13.93
C PHE A 92 -38.54 13.69 12.43
N ILE A 93 -38.38 12.45 11.96
CA ILE A 93 -38.19 12.10 10.57
C ILE A 93 -39.48 12.39 9.81
N SER A 94 -39.31 12.86 8.58
CA SER A 94 -40.40 13.15 7.66
C SER A 94 -41.29 11.93 7.48
N SER A 95 -42.56 12.16 7.12
CA SER A 95 -43.54 11.08 6.92
C SER A 95 -43.06 10.03 5.89
N PRO A 96 -42.40 10.41 4.77
CA PRO A 96 -41.76 9.45 3.86
C PRO A 96 -40.62 8.65 4.51
N ALA A 97 -39.71 9.30 5.23
CA ALA A 97 -38.61 8.61 5.91
C ALA A 97 -39.11 7.64 6.99
N ARG A 98 -40.18 8.02 7.72
CA ARG A 98 -40.85 7.14 8.70
C ARG A 98 -41.49 5.94 8.01
N ALA A 99 -42.26 6.19 6.95
CA ALA A 99 -42.92 5.13 6.19
C ALA A 99 -41.89 4.11 5.68
N TYR A 100 -40.75 4.60 5.18
CA TYR A 100 -39.64 3.73 4.76
C TYR A 100 -39.03 2.93 5.92
N MET A 101 -38.75 3.56 7.07
CA MET A 101 -38.21 2.84 8.23
C MET A 101 -39.19 1.78 8.77
N GLU A 102 -40.50 2.04 8.72
CA GLU A 102 -41.54 1.07 9.08
C GLU A 102 -41.65 -0.06 8.04
N GLU A 103 -41.51 0.25 6.75
CA GLU A 103 -41.50 -0.73 5.65
C GLU A 103 -40.37 -1.74 5.80
N VAL A 104 -39.15 -1.27 6.09
CA VAL A 104 -37.97 -2.14 6.24
C VAL A 104 -37.83 -2.72 7.65
N ARG A 105 -38.75 -2.40 8.58
CA ARG A 105 -38.64 -2.67 10.00
C ARG A 105 -38.47 -4.16 10.31
N ASP A 106 -39.41 -4.98 9.83
CA ASP A 106 -39.44 -6.41 10.13
C ASP A 106 -38.23 -7.13 9.54
N GLU A 107 -37.78 -6.69 8.37
CA GLU A 107 -36.61 -7.25 7.72
C GLU A 107 -35.32 -6.86 8.43
N PHE A 108 -35.20 -5.58 8.82
CA PHE A 108 -34.07 -5.09 9.60
C PHE A 108 -33.97 -5.84 10.94
N ILE A 109 -35.11 -6.02 11.63
CA ILE A 109 -35.19 -6.86 12.84
C ILE A 109 -34.75 -8.29 12.55
N ALA A 110 -35.24 -8.89 11.46
CA ALA A 110 -34.83 -10.23 11.07
C ALA A 110 -33.30 -10.30 10.84
N CYS A 111 -32.70 -9.29 10.23
CA CYS A 111 -31.26 -9.24 10.00
C CYS A 111 -30.43 -9.06 11.27
N ILE A 112 -30.96 -8.37 12.29
CA ILE A 112 -30.33 -8.24 13.60
C ILE A 112 -30.43 -9.56 14.38
N GLN A 113 -31.60 -10.20 14.34
CA GLN A 113 -31.92 -11.38 15.13
C GLN A 113 -31.33 -12.66 14.53
N THR A 114 -31.07 -12.67 13.23
CA THR A 114 -30.49 -13.81 12.53
C THR A 114 -29.03 -13.56 12.21
N ASP A 115 -28.17 -14.59 12.31
CA ASP A 115 -26.79 -14.55 11.80
C ASP A 115 -26.76 -14.57 10.26
N ARG A 116 -27.63 -13.80 9.59
CA ARG A 116 -27.79 -13.78 8.12
C ARG A 116 -26.96 -12.71 7.43
N LEU A 117 -26.35 -11.76 8.14
CA LEU A 117 -25.56 -10.70 7.49
C LEU A 117 -24.31 -11.26 6.80
N PHE A 118 -23.66 -12.24 7.42
CA PHE A 118 -22.59 -13.01 6.83
C PHE A 118 -22.88 -14.50 6.99
N ILE A 119 -22.80 -15.27 5.91
CA ILE A 119 -23.02 -16.71 5.99
C ILE A 119 -21.77 -17.34 6.60
N PRO A 120 -21.90 -18.15 7.67
CA PRO A 120 -20.86 -19.07 8.06
C PRO A 120 -20.48 -19.94 6.86
N TRP A 121 -19.18 -20.07 6.60
CA TRP A 121 -18.73 -20.96 5.55
C TRP A 121 -19.21 -22.39 5.83
N THR A 122 -19.75 -23.05 4.81
CA THR A 122 -20.20 -24.45 4.89
C THR A 122 -19.61 -25.26 3.76
N ALA A 123 -19.26 -26.51 4.04
CA ALA A 123 -18.68 -27.44 3.07
C ALA A 123 -19.63 -27.79 1.91
N THR A 124 -20.92 -27.45 1.99
CA THR A 124 -21.93 -27.63 0.94
C THR A 124 -22.00 -26.49 -0.07
N SER A 125 -21.29 -25.39 0.17
CA SER A 125 -21.05 -24.32 -0.80
C SER A 125 -19.58 -24.24 -1.25
N PRO A 126 -18.91 -25.37 -1.59
CA PRO A 126 -17.51 -25.32 -1.93
C PRO A 126 -17.34 -24.58 -3.28
N PRO A 127 -16.27 -23.78 -3.46
CA PRO A 127 -15.80 -23.50 -4.80
C PRO A 127 -15.58 -24.84 -5.54
N PRO A 128 -15.70 -24.90 -6.88
CA PRO A 128 -15.60 -26.15 -7.65
C PRO A 128 -14.35 -27.01 -7.34
N SER A 129 -13.29 -26.40 -6.80
CA SER A 129 -12.05 -27.03 -6.31
C SER A 129 -12.17 -27.80 -5.00
N ALA A 130 -13.11 -27.47 -4.11
CA ALA A 130 -13.18 -28.06 -2.76
C ALA A 130 -13.82 -29.47 -2.71
N ILE A 131 -14.20 -30.05 -3.85
CA ILE A 131 -14.65 -31.44 -4.00
C ILE A 131 -13.54 -32.44 -3.59
N TYR A 132 -12.28 -31.99 -3.55
CA TYR A 132 -11.10 -32.84 -3.29
C TYR A 132 -10.48 -32.67 -1.89
N MET A 133 -11.06 -31.85 -1.00
CA MET A 133 -10.46 -31.62 0.32
C MET A 133 -10.59 -32.87 1.23
N LYS A 134 -9.47 -33.21 1.90
CA LYS A 134 -9.46 -34.26 2.93
C LYS A 134 -10.40 -33.88 4.10
N PRO A 135 -11.07 -34.85 4.74
CA PRO A 135 -12.00 -34.57 5.85
C PRO A 135 -11.39 -33.73 6.98
N GLU A 136 -10.14 -34.01 7.35
CA GLU A 136 -9.41 -33.26 8.39
C GLU A 136 -9.20 -31.78 8.02
N THR A 137 -8.98 -31.48 6.73
CA THR A 137 -8.87 -30.10 6.24
C THR A 137 -10.21 -29.38 6.30
N LEU A 138 -11.29 -30.07 5.93
CA LEU A 138 -12.65 -29.53 6.03
C LEU A 138 -13.03 -29.23 7.48
N ASP A 139 -12.70 -30.13 8.41
CA ASP A 139 -12.98 -29.95 9.82
C ASP A 139 -12.15 -28.82 10.43
N HIS A 140 -10.88 -28.68 10.02
CA HIS A 140 -10.09 -27.49 10.35
C HIS A 140 -10.76 -26.21 9.84
N PHE A 141 -11.20 -26.14 8.59
CA PHE A 141 -11.84 -24.94 8.03
C PHE A 141 -13.16 -24.60 8.73
N LYS A 142 -13.97 -25.60 9.09
CA LYS A 142 -15.15 -25.39 9.94
C LYS A 142 -14.76 -24.80 11.30
N SER A 143 -13.67 -25.28 11.90
CA SER A 143 -13.19 -24.80 13.19
C SER A 143 -12.70 -23.35 13.18
N LEU A 144 -12.28 -22.85 12.01
CA LEU A 144 -11.87 -21.45 11.83
C LEU A 144 -13.04 -20.47 11.92
N GLY A 145 -14.29 -20.93 11.79
CA GLY A 145 -15.46 -20.06 11.79
C GLY A 145 -15.42 -19.01 10.68
N LEU A 146 -14.84 -19.36 9.52
CA LEU A 146 -14.71 -18.45 8.39
C LEU A 146 -16.09 -17.98 7.92
N ARG A 147 -16.15 -16.73 7.48
CA ARG A 147 -17.35 -16.11 6.94
C ARG A 147 -17.18 -15.85 5.46
N THR A 148 -18.25 -16.09 4.72
CA THR A 148 -18.33 -15.81 3.29
C THR A 148 -19.28 -14.67 3.02
N MET A 149 -18.98 -13.90 1.98
CA MET A 149 -19.94 -12.94 1.45
C MET A 149 -21.05 -13.65 0.69
N HIS A 150 -22.28 -13.15 0.81
CA HIS A 150 -23.44 -13.72 0.12
C HIS A 150 -23.28 -13.78 -1.40
N VAL A 151 -22.75 -12.71 -2.00
CA VAL A 151 -22.70 -12.55 -3.46
C VAL A 151 -21.57 -13.36 -4.08
N SER A 152 -20.34 -13.22 -3.57
CA SER A 152 -19.17 -13.90 -4.14
C SER A 152 -18.96 -15.32 -3.63
N LYS A 153 -19.48 -15.63 -2.43
CA LYS A 153 -19.15 -16.85 -1.67
C LYS A 153 -17.65 -17.01 -1.36
N ASP A 154 -16.85 -15.98 -1.61
CA ASP A 154 -15.43 -15.98 -1.30
C ASP A 154 -15.20 -15.77 0.21
N PHE A 155 -14.08 -16.30 0.71
CA PHE A 155 -13.63 -16.03 2.07
C PHE A 155 -13.27 -14.56 2.23
N ASN A 156 -13.65 -13.99 3.37
CA ASN A 156 -13.21 -12.65 3.73
C ASN A 156 -12.36 -12.70 5.01
N LEU A 157 -11.04 -12.74 4.85
CA LEU A 157 -10.12 -12.75 5.99
C LEU A 157 -10.11 -11.43 6.77
N LEU A 158 -10.62 -10.32 6.22
CA LEU A 158 -10.84 -9.09 7.02
C LEU A 158 -11.89 -9.29 8.11
N MET A 159 -12.77 -10.30 7.99
CA MET A 159 -13.75 -10.66 9.00
C MET A 159 -13.33 -11.84 9.88
N TYR A 160 -12.22 -12.52 9.56
CA TYR A 160 -11.73 -13.65 10.33
C TYR A 160 -11.29 -13.21 11.73
N ASP A 161 -11.77 -13.90 12.77
CA ASP A 161 -11.44 -13.62 14.17
C ASP A 161 -11.65 -12.14 14.58
N LEU A 162 -12.66 -11.47 14.02
CA LEU A 162 -12.97 -10.07 14.34
C LEU A 162 -13.33 -9.93 15.83
N GLY A 163 -12.69 -8.99 16.52
CA GLY A 163 -12.72 -8.86 17.97
C GLY A 163 -11.59 -9.62 18.68
N GLY A 164 -10.85 -10.46 17.96
CA GLY A 164 -9.73 -11.24 18.48
C GLY A 164 -8.58 -10.37 18.99
N PHE A 165 -8.46 -9.12 18.53
CA PHE A 165 -7.43 -8.18 18.98
C PHE A 165 -7.54 -7.87 20.48
N SER A 166 -8.73 -8.00 21.07
CA SER A 166 -8.94 -7.83 22.52
C SER A 166 -8.15 -8.80 23.40
N ARG A 167 -7.77 -9.97 22.84
CA ARG A 167 -7.02 -11.04 23.51
C ARG A 167 -5.50 -10.86 23.42
N ASP A 168 -5.03 -10.05 22.48
CA ASP A 168 -3.61 -9.72 22.30
C ASP A 168 -3.33 -8.34 22.92
N SER A 169 -2.42 -8.28 23.89
CA SER A 169 -2.16 -7.03 24.60
C SER A 169 -1.63 -5.91 23.70
N VAL A 170 -0.80 -6.25 22.71
CA VAL A 170 -0.17 -5.27 21.81
C VAL A 170 -1.21 -4.73 20.82
N LEU A 171 -2.02 -5.61 20.23
CA LEU A 171 -3.07 -5.22 19.30
C LEU A 171 -4.20 -4.45 20.00
N ARG A 172 -4.61 -4.88 21.20
CA ARG A 172 -5.58 -4.15 22.02
C ARG A 172 -5.11 -2.74 22.35
N GLU A 173 -3.85 -2.58 22.76
CA GLU A 173 -3.31 -1.26 23.07
C GLU A 173 -3.24 -0.37 21.82
N ARG A 174 -2.88 -0.93 20.67
CA ARG A 174 -2.91 -0.23 19.37
C ARG A 174 -4.31 0.28 19.04
N VAL A 175 -5.33 -0.58 19.11
CA VAL A 175 -6.73 -0.18 18.85
C VAL A 175 -7.16 0.92 19.83
N ALA A 176 -6.84 0.78 21.13
CA ALA A 176 -7.17 1.79 22.14
C ALA A 176 -6.50 3.16 21.89
N ARG A 177 -5.27 3.19 21.37
CA ARG A 177 -4.58 4.43 21.00
C ARG A 177 -5.21 5.12 19.79
N ILE A 178 -5.66 4.34 18.81
CA ILE A 178 -6.34 4.86 17.62
C ILE A 178 -7.74 5.36 18.01
N PHE A 179 -8.51 4.54 18.70
CA PHE A 179 -9.87 4.84 19.17
C PHE A 179 -9.86 5.52 20.54
N SER A 180 -9.07 6.59 20.66
CA SER A 180 -9.04 7.43 21.86
C SER A 180 -10.07 8.56 21.74
N PRO A 181 -10.93 8.82 22.73
CA PRO A 181 -11.98 9.85 22.62
C PRO A 181 -11.44 11.29 22.64
N THR A 182 -10.14 11.48 22.89
CA THR A 182 -9.53 12.80 23.13
C THR A 182 -9.22 13.58 21.86
N ASN A 183 -8.94 12.88 20.75
CA ASN A 183 -8.50 13.53 19.51
C ASN A 183 -9.00 12.75 18.30
N ASN A 184 -9.38 13.48 17.27
CA ASN A 184 -9.65 12.93 15.95
C ASN A 184 -8.34 12.43 15.32
N LYS A 185 -8.41 11.39 14.50
CA LYS A 185 -7.22 10.74 13.94
C LYS A 185 -7.29 10.66 12.42
N PHE A 186 -6.16 10.94 11.78
CA PHE A 186 -5.84 10.44 10.46
C PHE A 186 -4.95 9.20 10.60
N LEU A 187 -5.52 8.02 10.31
CA LEU A 187 -4.81 6.77 10.27
C LEU A 187 -4.26 6.56 8.85
N VAL A 188 -2.99 6.89 8.64
CA VAL A 188 -2.36 6.89 7.32
C VAL A 188 -1.20 5.92 7.26
N ASN A 189 -1.18 5.09 6.23
CA ASN A 189 -0.06 4.24 5.86
C ASN A 189 -0.31 3.71 4.44
N ALA A 190 0.64 2.98 3.87
CA ALA A 190 0.51 2.39 2.53
C ALA A 190 -0.76 1.55 2.38
N SER A 191 -1.21 1.33 1.15
CA SER A 191 -2.23 0.33 0.86
C SER A 191 -1.84 -1.01 1.47
N ALA A 192 -2.81 -1.87 1.83
CA ALA A 192 -2.59 -3.20 2.41
C ALA A 192 -2.01 -3.26 3.84
N SER A 193 -1.78 -2.13 4.50
CA SER A 193 -1.21 -2.06 5.87
C SER A 193 -2.17 -2.41 7.02
N GLY A 194 -3.42 -2.79 6.77
CA GLY A 194 -4.36 -3.22 7.81
C GLY A 194 -5.21 -2.12 8.44
N LYS A 195 -5.23 -0.91 7.86
CA LYS A 195 -6.07 0.23 8.31
C LYS A 195 -7.55 -0.15 8.47
N THR A 196 -8.16 -0.71 7.41
CA THR A 196 -9.56 -1.17 7.41
C THR A 196 -9.85 -2.15 8.54
N ARG A 197 -8.97 -3.13 8.77
CA ARG A 197 -9.12 -4.09 9.87
C ARG A 197 -9.08 -3.40 11.24
N LEU A 198 -8.21 -2.40 11.42
CA LEU A 198 -8.16 -1.61 12.65
C LEU A 198 -9.42 -0.77 12.86
N CYS A 199 -10.01 -0.23 11.79
CA CYS A 199 -11.32 0.41 11.86
C CYS A 199 -12.39 -0.57 12.36
N TYR A 200 -12.39 -1.81 11.85
CA TYR A 200 -13.35 -2.83 12.27
C TYR A 200 -13.14 -3.25 13.72
N GLU A 201 -11.90 -3.50 14.14
CA GLU A 201 -11.58 -3.88 15.53
C GLU A 201 -11.89 -2.75 16.53
N GLY A 202 -11.69 -1.50 16.11
CA GLY A 202 -12.07 -0.34 16.90
C GLY A 202 -13.58 -0.20 17.07
N LEU A 203 -14.36 -0.43 16.01
CA LEU A 203 -15.82 -0.42 16.03
C LEU A 203 -16.44 -1.70 16.64
N TYR A 204 -15.69 -2.79 16.70
CA TYR A 204 -16.04 -3.94 17.51
C TYR A 204 -15.91 -3.60 19.00
N SER A 205 -14.85 -2.87 19.37
CA SER A 205 -14.58 -2.52 20.77
C SER A 205 -15.41 -1.31 21.26
N ASN A 206 -15.83 -0.43 20.35
CA ASN A 206 -16.52 0.83 20.67
C ASN A 206 -17.77 1.03 19.80
N TRP A 207 -18.80 1.69 20.34
CA TRP A 207 -19.95 2.09 19.54
C TRP A 207 -19.55 3.15 18.50
N GLY A 208 -19.99 2.98 17.27
CA GLY A 208 -19.69 3.94 16.22
C GLY A 208 -20.30 3.62 14.87
N LEU A 209 -19.98 4.48 13.91
CA LEU A 209 -20.44 4.42 12.53
C LEU A 209 -19.25 4.13 11.61
N TYR A 210 -19.46 3.23 10.64
CA TYR A 210 -18.50 2.94 9.58
C TYR A 210 -19.00 3.52 8.26
N PHE A 211 -18.13 4.31 7.63
CA PHE A 211 -18.29 4.83 6.29
C PHE A 211 -17.07 4.44 5.46
N THR A 212 -17.29 4.18 4.18
CA THR A 212 -16.20 4.12 3.20
C THR A 212 -16.49 5.14 2.11
N VAL A 213 -15.48 5.91 1.71
CA VAL A 213 -15.65 6.90 0.63
C VAL A 213 -15.83 6.20 -0.72
N THR A 214 -15.15 5.07 -0.91
CA THR A 214 -15.29 4.22 -2.09
C THR A 214 -15.45 2.77 -1.65
N VAL A 215 -16.44 2.07 -2.19
CA VAL A 215 -16.60 0.64 -1.96
C VAL A 215 -15.63 -0.11 -2.89
N ASP A 216 -14.68 -0.84 -2.30
CA ASP A 216 -13.68 -1.60 -3.06
C ASP A 216 -14.28 -2.84 -3.75
N GLY A 217 -13.46 -3.57 -4.51
CA GLY A 217 -13.90 -4.81 -5.18
C GLY A 217 -14.38 -5.91 -4.22
N GLY A 218 -14.10 -5.78 -2.91
CA GLY A 218 -14.63 -6.64 -1.86
C GLY A 218 -16.08 -6.32 -1.50
N LEU A 219 -16.68 -5.25 -2.04
CA LEU A 219 -18.08 -4.87 -1.84
C LEU A 219 -18.51 -4.75 -0.36
N LEU A 220 -17.56 -4.45 0.54
CA LEU A 220 -17.85 -4.18 1.94
C LEU A 220 -18.13 -2.70 2.16
N GLY A 221 -19.25 -2.41 2.80
CA GLY A 221 -19.73 -1.07 3.09
C GLY A 221 -20.96 -0.69 2.27
N SER A 222 -21.50 0.48 2.60
CA SER A 222 -22.62 1.09 1.91
C SER A 222 -22.13 2.10 0.88
N LEU A 223 -22.91 2.28 -0.19
CA LEU A 223 -22.63 3.27 -1.24
C LEU A 223 -23.13 4.69 -0.90
N ASP A 224 -23.82 4.86 0.23
CA ASP A 224 -24.42 6.15 0.63
C ASP A 224 -23.43 7.32 0.64
N LEU A 225 -22.26 7.15 1.25
CA LEU A 225 -21.24 8.22 1.26
C LEU A 225 -20.62 8.43 -0.13
N GLN A 226 -20.33 7.36 -0.86
CA GLN A 226 -19.75 7.44 -2.21
C GLN A 226 -20.68 8.21 -3.16
N VAL A 227 -21.97 7.88 -3.16
CA VAL A 227 -22.98 8.57 -3.98
C VAL A 227 -23.11 10.03 -3.58
N ALA A 228 -23.09 10.33 -2.28
CA ALA A 228 -23.09 11.71 -1.81
C ALA A 228 -21.84 12.48 -2.26
N MET A 229 -20.66 11.84 -2.26
CA MET A 229 -19.42 12.44 -2.77
C MET A 229 -19.51 12.76 -4.26
N ASP A 230 -20.01 11.83 -5.08
CA ASP A 230 -20.21 12.03 -6.51
C ASP A 230 -21.18 13.19 -6.80
N GLN A 231 -22.29 13.27 -6.04
CA GLN A 231 -23.25 14.37 -6.13
C GLN A 231 -22.63 15.72 -5.70
N CYS A 232 -21.88 15.75 -4.59
CA CYS A 232 -21.20 16.95 -4.10
C CYS A 232 -20.13 17.45 -5.08
N SER A 233 -19.40 16.52 -5.71
CA SER A 233 -18.45 16.84 -6.78
C SER A 233 -19.16 17.51 -7.96
N ALA A 234 -20.28 16.95 -8.42
CA ALA A 234 -21.09 17.53 -9.49
C ALA A 234 -21.63 18.93 -9.14
N ILE A 235 -22.02 19.17 -7.88
CA ILE A 235 -22.46 20.49 -7.40
C ILE A 235 -21.33 21.52 -7.50
N ARG A 236 -20.11 21.16 -7.06
CA ARG A 236 -18.95 22.06 -7.13
C ARG A 236 -18.61 22.44 -8.57
N HIS A 237 -18.70 21.50 -9.51
CA HIS A 237 -18.45 21.79 -10.93
C HIS A 237 -19.43 22.80 -11.53
N ARG A 238 -20.63 22.94 -10.98
CA ARG A 238 -21.65 23.89 -11.46
C ARG A 238 -21.48 25.31 -10.92
N GLY A 239 -20.54 25.55 -10.00
CA GLY A 239 -20.27 26.90 -9.46
C GLY A 239 -21.39 27.50 -8.61
N THR A 240 -22.38 26.71 -8.20
CA THR A 240 -23.45 27.11 -7.26
C THR A 240 -22.88 27.39 -5.87
N PRO A 241 -23.55 28.19 -5.01
CA PRO A 241 -23.17 28.32 -3.60
C PRO A 241 -23.22 26.93 -2.93
N ALA A 242 -22.05 26.29 -2.88
CA ALA A 242 -21.94 24.84 -2.79
C ALA A 242 -22.17 24.33 -1.37
N TYR A 243 -21.88 25.14 -0.35
CA TYR A 243 -21.78 24.62 1.00
C TYR A 243 -23.11 24.15 1.60
N GLU A 244 -24.20 24.89 1.38
CA GLU A 244 -25.49 24.51 1.96
C GLU A 244 -26.00 23.19 1.38
N LEU A 245 -25.89 23.01 0.05
CA LEU A 245 -26.21 21.76 -0.61
C LEU A 245 -25.28 20.62 -0.18
N ILE A 246 -23.97 20.86 -0.09
CA ILE A 246 -23.01 19.85 0.40
C ILE A 246 -23.33 19.45 1.85
N SER A 247 -23.63 20.43 2.70
CA SER A 247 -24.03 20.22 4.09
C SER A 247 -25.31 19.40 4.19
N GLN A 248 -26.28 19.68 3.32
CA GLN A 248 -27.53 18.92 3.20
C GLN A 248 -27.27 17.45 2.82
N ARG A 249 -26.44 17.20 1.78
CA ARG A 249 -26.13 15.84 1.32
C ARG A 249 -25.40 15.03 2.39
N PHE A 250 -24.33 15.58 2.96
CA PHE A 250 -23.57 14.90 4.01
C PHE A 250 -24.35 14.78 5.32
N GLY A 251 -25.18 15.76 5.66
CA GLY A 251 -26.08 15.71 6.82
C GLY A 251 -27.13 14.61 6.69
N ALA A 252 -27.71 14.43 5.49
CA ALA A 252 -28.67 13.36 5.22
C ALA A 252 -28.05 11.96 5.39
N VAL A 253 -26.83 11.75 4.88
CA VAL A 253 -26.08 10.49 5.06
C VAL A 253 -25.81 10.20 6.53
N LEU A 254 -25.29 11.18 7.28
CA LEU A 254 -25.01 11.02 8.71
C LEU A 254 -26.28 10.74 9.51
N LEU A 255 -27.36 11.50 9.24
CA LEU A 255 -28.64 11.32 9.90
C LEU A 255 -29.21 9.93 9.64
N ALA A 256 -29.19 9.44 8.40
CA ALA A 256 -29.67 8.10 8.06
C ALA A 256 -28.99 7.02 8.92
N ARG A 257 -27.66 7.08 9.08
CA ARG A 257 -26.92 6.13 9.94
C ARG A 257 -27.27 6.24 11.42
N LEU A 258 -27.42 7.46 11.94
CA LEU A 258 -27.79 7.69 13.34
C LEU A 258 -29.21 7.21 13.64
N LEU A 259 -30.14 7.38 12.70
CA LEU A 259 -31.52 6.88 12.82
C LEU A 259 -31.55 5.36 12.88
N PHE A 260 -30.84 4.68 11.99
CA PHE A 260 -30.75 3.22 12.01
C PHE A 260 -29.99 2.69 13.23
N LEU A 261 -28.96 3.37 13.73
CA LEU A 261 -28.30 3.01 15.00
C LEU A 261 -29.26 3.17 16.18
N SER A 262 -30.02 4.27 16.21
CA SER A 262 -31.05 4.46 17.23
C SER A 262 -32.13 3.38 17.14
N PHE A 263 -32.54 3.01 15.93
CA PHE A 263 -33.53 1.96 15.73
C PHE A 263 -32.98 0.58 16.12
N TYR A 264 -31.72 0.31 15.79
CA TYR A 264 -30.99 -0.87 16.25
C TYR A 264 -31.02 -0.99 17.77
N PHE A 265 -30.73 0.08 18.51
CA PHE A 265 -30.83 0.08 19.97
C PHE A 265 -32.24 -0.19 20.48
N ASP A 266 -33.26 0.37 19.85
CA ASP A 266 -34.65 0.10 20.23
C ASP A 266 -35.00 -1.39 20.07
N VAL A 267 -34.41 -2.07 19.08
CA VAL A 267 -34.64 -3.51 18.84
C VAL A 267 -33.88 -4.37 19.84
N VAL A 268 -32.59 -4.10 20.07
CA VAL A 268 -31.77 -4.97 20.94
C VAL A 268 -32.00 -4.72 22.44
N SER A 269 -32.58 -3.57 22.81
CA SER A 269 -32.88 -3.25 24.22
C SER A 269 -34.25 -3.79 24.69
N LEU A 270 -34.99 -4.51 23.84
CA LEU A 270 -36.31 -5.06 24.20
C LEU A 270 -36.24 -6.13 25.30
N ASP A 271 -35.09 -6.80 25.43
CA ASP A 271 -34.91 -7.95 26.35
C ASP A 271 -34.28 -7.56 27.70
N ASP A 272 -34.13 -6.26 28.00
CA ASP A 272 -33.43 -5.72 29.19
C ASP A 272 -31.98 -6.24 29.38
N ALA A 273 -31.42 -6.90 28.36
CA ALA A 273 -30.05 -7.41 28.37
C ALA A 273 -29.04 -6.27 28.24
N ALA A 274 -27.93 -6.39 28.97
CA ALA A 274 -26.82 -5.45 28.83
C ALA A 274 -26.21 -5.56 27.42
N LEU A 275 -26.03 -4.41 26.77
CA LEU A 275 -25.36 -4.33 25.48
C LEU A 275 -23.88 -4.75 25.62
N ASP A 276 -23.48 -5.74 24.82
CA ASP A 276 -22.14 -6.32 24.83
C ASP A 276 -21.43 -6.15 23.47
N ASP A 277 -20.27 -6.79 23.32
CA ASP A 277 -19.48 -6.72 22.09
C ASP A 277 -20.12 -7.48 20.91
N GLN A 278 -20.98 -8.47 21.16
CA GLN A 278 -21.74 -9.15 20.09
C GLN A 278 -22.75 -8.19 19.45
N HIS A 279 -23.37 -7.33 20.26
CA HIS A 279 -24.25 -6.28 19.74
C HIS A 279 -23.49 -5.26 18.89
N LYS A 280 -22.25 -4.92 19.25
CA LYS A 280 -21.41 -4.02 18.41
C LYS A 280 -20.98 -4.70 17.11
N LEU A 281 -20.61 -5.98 17.17
CA LEU A 281 -20.26 -6.78 16.00
C LEU A 281 -21.42 -6.84 15.00
N ARG A 282 -22.64 -7.17 15.44
CA ARG A 282 -23.82 -7.19 14.58
C ARG A 282 -24.11 -5.84 13.95
N TRP A 283 -23.98 -4.76 14.72
CA TRP A 283 -24.12 -3.40 14.18
C TRP A 283 -23.07 -3.08 13.12
N LEU A 284 -21.81 -3.45 13.35
CA LEU A 284 -20.75 -3.29 12.35
C LEU A 284 -21.03 -4.12 11.10
N GLU A 285 -21.42 -5.39 11.24
CA GLU A 285 -21.75 -6.26 10.12
C GLU A 285 -22.86 -5.69 9.23
N LEU A 286 -23.89 -5.09 9.82
CA LEU A 286 -24.98 -4.45 9.09
C LEU A 286 -24.49 -3.24 8.27
N GLN A 287 -23.50 -2.51 8.77
CA GLN A 287 -22.89 -1.39 8.05
C GLN A 287 -21.98 -1.85 6.91
N LEU A 288 -21.34 -3.02 7.07
CA LEU A 288 -20.48 -3.64 6.06
C LEU A 288 -21.28 -4.38 4.98
N ASN A 289 -22.45 -4.90 5.32
CA ASN A 289 -23.34 -5.55 4.36
C ASN A 289 -24.79 -5.04 4.51
N PRO A 290 -25.09 -3.83 4.03
CA PRO A 290 -26.41 -3.21 4.17
C PRO A 290 -27.48 -3.80 3.23
N ARG A 291 -27.17 -4.87 2.50
CA ARG A 291 -28.05 -5.51 1.51
C ARG A 291 -28.24 -7.00 1.84
N PRO A 292 -29.07 -7.34 2.81
CA PRO A 292 -29.41 -8.74 3.04
C PRO A 292 -30.26 -9.27 1.86
N VAL A 293 -29.67 -10.26 1.17
CA VAL A 293 -30.12 -11.32 0.23
C VAL A 293 -31.42 -11.20 -0.59
N ASP A 294 -32.49 -10.50 -0.18
CA ASP A 294 -33.81 -10.62 -0.82
C ASP A 294 -34.54 -9.28 -1.14
N VAL A 295 -33.93 -8.11 -0.92
CA VAL A 295 -34.63 -6.82 -1.11
C VAL A 295 -34.50 -6.24 -2.51
N CYS A 296 -35.64 -5.83 -3.07
CA CYS A 296 -35.79 -5.10 -4.34
C CYS A 296 -35.08 -3.73 -4.42
N SER A 297 -34.47 -3.23 -3.34
CA SER A 297 -33.74 -1.96 -3.40
C SER A 297 -32.26 -2.23 -3.70
N ALA A 298 -31.87 -1.97 -4.94
CA ALA A 298 -30.46 -2.03 -5.38
C ALA A 298 -29.52 -1.15 -4.52
N HIS A 299 -30.07 -0.22 -3.74
CA HIS A 299 -29.39 0.85 -3.03
C HIS A 299 -29.08 0.53 -1.54
N GLY A 300 -29.71 -0.47 -0.91
CA GLY A 300 -29.50 -0.81 0.52
C GLY A 300 -30.14 0.19 1.51
N TYR A 301 -30.24 -0.19 2.79
CA TYR A 301 -31.08 0.56 3.76
C TYR A 301 -30.68 2.02 3.96
N PHE A 302 -29.39 2.27 4.15
CA PHE A 302 -28.86 3.58 4.51
C PHE A 302 -28.98 4.58 3.36
N MET A 303 -28.68 4.15 2.13
CA MET A 303 -28.72 5.01 0.95
C MET A 303 -30.16 5.45 0.65
N ALA A 304 -31.11 4.52 0.63
CA ALA A 304 -32.51 4.85 0.36
C ALA A 304 -33.09 5.82 1.41
N LEU A 305 -32.75 5.67 2.69
CA LEU A 305 -33.15 6.64 3.71
C LEU A 305 -32.46 8.00 3.53
N ALA A 306 -31.17 8.01 3.19
CA ALA A 306 -30.42 9.25 2.94
C ALA A 306 -31.03 10.05 1.76
N GLU A 307 -31.49 9.37 0.71
CA GLU A 307 -32.18 10.00 -0.43
C GLU A 307 -33.48 10.68 -0.01
N LEU A 308 -34.27 10.07 0.88
CA LEU A 308 -35.50 10.69 1.41
C LEU A 308 -35.22 11.88 2.34
N LEU A 309 -34.11 11.84 3.07
CA LEU A 309 -33.71 12.91 4.00
C LEU A 309 -33.09 14.12 3.28
N ILE A 310 -32.68 13.94 2.03
CA ILE A 310 -31.97 14.93 1.22
C ILE A 310 -32.84 16.13 0.82
N GLU A 311 -34.16 15.97 0.90
CA GLU A 311 -35.13 17.02 0.54
C GLU A 311 -35.27 18.09 1.63
N HIS A 312 -34.73 17.85 2.83
CA HIS A 312 -34.87 18.72 4.00
C HIS A 312 -33.71 19.68 4.15
N ASP A 313 -33.94 20.86 4.71
CA ASP A 313 -32.90 21.87 4.91
C ASP A 313 -31.83 21.47 5.97
N SER A 314 -30.74 22.24 6.00
CA SER A 314 -29.62 21.99 6.90
C SER A 314 -29.99 22.12 8.39
N ALA A 315 -30.96 22.97 8.74
CA ALA A 315 -31.41 23.16 10.11
C ALA A 315 -32.20 21.95 10.62
N TYR A 316 -33.09 21.41 9.77
CA TYR A 316 -33.82 20.18 10.03
C TYR A 316 -32.85 19.01 10.27
N LEU A 317 -31.85 18.85 9.40
CA LEU A 317 -30.85 17.78 9.53
C LEU A 317 -30.03 17.93 10.81
N ALA A 318 -29.48 19.12 11.08
CA ALA A 318 -28.70 19.40 12.30
C ALA A 318 -29.47 19.09 13.58
N GLN A 319 -30.75 19.46 13.60
CA GLN A 319 -31.58 19.25 14.77
C GLN A 319 -31.90 17.78 14.99
N ASN A 320 -32.23 17.03 13.93
CA ASN A 320 -32.51 15.60 14.04
C ASN A 320 -31.25 14.78 14.35
N ILE A 321 -30.08 15.20 13.86
CA ILE A 321 -28.77 14.63 14.24
C ILE A 321 -28.54 14.83 15.74
N THR A 322 -28.75 16.05 16.25
CA THR A 322 -28.61 16.36 17.68
C THR A 322 -29.53 15.47 18.54
N ASP A 323 -30.77 15.24 18.10
CA ASP A 323 -31.72 14.38 18.83
C ASP A 323 -31.31 12.91 18.78
N ALA A 324 -30.92 12.41 17.61
CA ALA A 324 -30.48 11.03 17.45
C ALA A 324 -29.23 10.75 18.30
N LEU A 325 -28.25 11.66 18.29
CA LEU A 325 -27.06 11.58 19.15
C LEU A 325 -27.42 11.58 20.63
N ARG A 326 -28.32 12.48 21.06
CA ARG A 326 -28.79 12.52 22.46
C ARG A 326 -29.43 11.19 22.86
N LYS A 327 -30.26 10.61 22.00
CA LYS A 327 -30.89 9.31 22.24
C LYS A 327 -29.85 8.19 22.32
N ILE A 328 -28.91 8.14 21.38
CA ILE A 328 -27.80 7.18 21.37
C ILE A 328 -26.96 7.29 22.64
N LYS A 329 -26.57 8.50 23.04
CA LYS A 329 -25.75 8.76 24.25
C LYS A 329 -26.43 8.30 25.53
N ARG A 330 -27.76 8.41 25.63
CA ARG A 330 -28.51 7.85 26.78
C ARG A 330 -28.40 6.32 26.87
N VAL A 331 -28.29 5.64 25.73
CA VAL A 331 -28.16 4.18 25.67
C VAL A 331 -26.72 3.74 25.96
N ILE A 332 -25.72 4.39 25.34
CA ILE A 332 -24.32 3.95 25.47
C ILE A 332 -23.61 4.47 26.73
N GLY A 333 -24.09 5.59 27.30
CA GLY A 333 -23.47 6.34 28.39
C GLY A 333 -23.06 7.74 27.92
N MET A 334 -23.40 8.77 28.71
CA MET A 334 -23.14 10.17 28.35
C MET A 334 -21.65 10.50 28.29
N GLU A 335 -20.83 9.79 29.06
CA GLU A 335 -19.38 9.90 29.10
C GLU A 335 -18.67 9.20 27.95
N LYS A 336 -19.34 8.30 27.22
CA LYS A 336 -18.74 7.55 26.13
C LYS A 336 -18.80 8.35 24.83
N SER A 337 -17.72 8.31 24.06
CA SER A 337 -17.69 8.88 22.72
C SER A 337 -18.35 7.92 21.71
N LEU A 338 -19.02 8.49 20.72
CA LEU A 338 -19.45 7.75 19.53
C LEU A 338 -18.36 7.92 18.46
N PHE A 339 -17.83 6.83 17.93
CA PHE A 339 -16.77 6.91 16.92
C PHE A 339 -17.36 6.98 15.51
N ILE A 340 -16.71 7.72 14.61
CA ILE A 340 -17.03 7.75 13.18
C ILE A 340 -15.76 7.36 12.42
N ALA A 341 -15.73 6.15 11.89
CA ALA A 341 -14.64 5.68 11.03
C ALA A 341 -14.97 5.97 9.56
N ILE A 342 -14.08 6.68 8.87
CA ILE A 342 -14.18 6.99 7.45
C ILE A 342 -13.00 6.31 6.77
N ASP A 343 -13.26 5.21 6.07
CA ASP A 343 -12.25 4.44 5.34
C ASP A 343 -12.10 4.93 3.90
N GLU A 344 -10.94 4.65 3.32
CA GLU A 344 -10.50 5.12 1.99
C GLU A 344 -10.68 6.65 1.82
N ALA A 345 -10.42 7.41 2.88
CA ALA A 345 -10.67 8.85 2.94
C ALA A 345 -9.88 9.65 1.89
N GLN A 346 -8.76 9.12 1.38
CA GLN A 346 -8.00 9.76 0.31
C GLN A 346 -8.80 9.91 -0.99
N GLU A 347 -9.78 9.04 -1.24
CA GLU A 347 -10.61 9.12 -2.44
C GLU A 347 -11.42 10.43 -2.48
N ALA A 348 -11.74 10.99 -1.32
CA ALA A 348 -12.42 12.29 -1.21
C ALA A 348 -11.49 13.51 -1.41
N LEU A 349 -10.18 13.29 -1.59
CA LEU A 349 -9.21 14.32 -1.97
C LEU A 349 -9.13 14.52 -3.48
N TYR A 350 -9.52 13.52 -4.26
CA TYR A 350 -9.47 13.58 -5.72
C TYR A 350 -10.72 14.28 -6.26
N ASN A 351 -10.53 15.20 -7.19
CA ASN A 351 -11.64 15.78 -7.93
C ASN A 351 -12.12 14.74 -8.94
N THR A 352 -13.28 14.12 -8.69
CA THR A 352 -13.75 12.88 -9.35
C THR A 352 -13.85 12.97 -10.88
N SER A 353 -13.84 14.18 -11.45
CA SER A 353 -13.89 14.40 -12.90
C SER A 353 -12.53 14.43 -13.61
N HIS A 354 -11.41 14.60 -12.89
CA HIS A 354 -10.08 14.76 -13.53
C HIS A 354 -8.99 13.85 -12.96
N GLY A 355 -9.30 13.02 -11.94
CA GLY A 355 -8.33 12.10 -11.33
C GLY A 355 -7.09 12.79 -10.74
N ARG A 356 -7.10 14.12 -10.59
CA ARG A 356 -6.01 14.88 -10.01
C ARG A 356 -6.29 15.15 -8.53
N PRO A 357 -5.30 14.93 -7.66
CA PRO A 357 -5.36 15.39 -6.28
C PRO A 357 -5.65 16.89 -6.25
N CYS A 358 -6.45 17.29 -5.28
CA CYS A 358 -6.74 18.69 -5.08
C CYS A 358 -5.57 19.40 -4.38
N ASP A 359 -4.91 20.35 -5.05
CA ASP A 359 -3.76 21.09 -4.47
C ASP A 359 -4.16 22.17 -3.43
N LYS A 360 -5.46 22.42 -3.24
CA LYS A 360 -5.97 23.50 -2.36
C LYS A 360 -6.93 22.98 -1.31
N HIS A 361 -6.75 23.43 -0.08
CA HIS A 361 -7.62 23.13 1.07
C HIS A 361 -9.12 23.34 0.74
N ASP A 362 -9.47 24.49 0.14
CA ASP A 362 -10.86 24.88 -0.14
C ASP A 362 -11.55 24.07 -1.25
N GLN A 363 -10.84 23.12 -1.85
CA GLN A 363 -11.32 22.31 -2.97
C GLN A 363 -11.33 20.80 -2.62
N SER A 364 -11.04 20.40 -1.38
CA SER A 364 -11.17 19.00 -0.92
C SER A 364 -12.59 18.68 -0.45
N LEU A 365 -13.21 17.60 -0.95
CA LEU A 365 -14.51 17.15 -0.44
C LEU A 365 -14.39 16.50 0.94
N LEU A 366 -13.22 15.92 1.25
CA LEU A 366 -12.93 15.42 2.59
C LEU A 366 -12.98 16.54 3.64
N VAL A 367 -12.41 17.71 3.33
CA VAL A 367 -12.45 18.88 4.22
C VAL A 367 -13.88 19.35 4.45
N ASP A 368 -14.69 19.44 3.39
CA ASP A 368 -16.11 19.81 3.52
C ASP A 368 -16.89 18.78 4.34
N LEU A 369 -16.68 17.48 4.10
CA LEU A 369 -17.30 16.40 4.87
C LEU A 369 -16.99 16.54 6.36
N LEU A 370 -15.70 16.66 6.70
CA LEU A 370 -15.27 16.77 8.09
C LEU A 370 -15.77 18.05 8.76
N ARG A 371 -15.79 19.17 8.03
CA ARG A 371 -16.37 20.43 8.55
C ARG A 371 -17.85 20.25 8.86
N VAL A 372 -18.64 19.78 7.89
CA VAL A 372 -20.08 19.56 8.04
C VAL A 372 -20.36 18.63 9.21
N TRP A 373 -19.70 17.47 9.28
CA TRP A 373 -19.96 16.51 10.34
C TRP A 373 -19.47 16.99 11.71
N SER A 374 -18.35 17.71 11.79
CA SER A 374 -17.90 18.31 13.05
C SER A 374 -18.91 19.35 13.55
N ASP A 375 -19.43 20.21 12.66
CA ASP A 375 -20.44 21.22 12.98
C ASP A 375 -21.76 20.57 13.44
N LEU A 376 -22.22 19.52 12.74
CA LEU A 376 -23.47 18.83 13.05
C LEU A 376 -23.40 18.00 14.33
N THR A 377 -22.23 17.42 14.65
CA THR A 377 -22.03 16.58 15.84
C THR A 377 -21.60 17.37 17.07
N LYS A 378 -21.13 18.61 16.92
CA LYS A 378 -20.73 19.50 18.03
C LYS A 378 -19.74 18.87 19.01
N GLY A 379 -18.83 18.02 18.51
CA GLY A 379 -17.82 17.33 19.32
C GLY A 379 -18.32 16.10 20.09
N GLU A 380 -19.58 15.68 19.89
CA GLU A 380 -20.13 14.46 20.52
C GLU A 380 -19.54 13.16 19.93
N CYS A 381 -18.89 13.27 18.77
CA CYS A 381 -18.29 12.16 18.03
C CYS A 381 -16.77 12.34 17.89
N THR A 382 -16.05 11.22 17.84
CA THR A 382 -14.61 11.17 17.54
C THR A 382 -14.40 10.57 16.15
N PHE A 383 -13.67 11.27 15.28
CA PHE A 383 -13.44 10.85 13.89
C PHE A 383 -12.14 10.08 13.73
N ILE A 384 -12.20 8.98 12.98
CA ILE A 384 -11.05 8.17 12.55
C ILE A 384 -11.07 8.10 11.02
N CYS A 385 -10.24 8.92 10.37
CA CYS A 385 -10.11 8.97 8.92
C CYS A 385 -8.96 8.07 8.49
N ALA A 386 -9.27 6.91 7.93
CA ALA A 386 -8.28 5.97 7.40
C ALA A 386 -8.08 6.19 5.90
N GLY A 387 -6.82 6.18 5.46
CA GLY A 387 -6.52 6.30 4.03
C GLY A 387 -5.03 6.26 3.70
N ILE A 388 -4.72 6.43 2.41
CA ILE A 388 -3.35 6.44 1.87
C ILE A 388 -3.03 7.85 1.39
N GLY A 389 -1.86 8.40 1.75
CA GLY A 389 -1.44 9.70 1.23
C GLY A 389 -2.40 10.85 1.52
N ILE A 390 -2.98 10.89 2.72
CA ILE A 390 -3.74 12.07 3.19
C ILE A 390 -2.74 13.11 3.69
N PRO A 391 -2.47 14.19 2.93
CA PRO A 391 -1.37 15.09 3.23
C PRO A 391 -1.75 16.02 4.39
N GLN A 392 -0.84 16.15 5.35
CA GLN A 392 -0.99 17.07 6.47
C GLN A 392 -1.20 18.51 6.00
N THR A 393 -0.50 18.92 4.94
CA THR A 393 -0.54 20.29 4.41
C THR A 393 -1.92 20.73 3.91
N ILE A 394 -2.79 19.79 3.52
CA ILE A 394 -4.13 20.09 2.98
C ILE A 394 -5.19 19.98 4.07
N MET A 395 -4.97 19.14 5.08
CA MET A 395 -5.96 18.81 6.10
C MET A 395 -5.81 19.60 7.39
N VAL A 396 -4.94 20.62 7.44
CA VAL A 396 -4.78 21.52 8.59
C VAL A 396 -5.69 22.74 8.44
N PRO A 397 -6.90 22.74 9.03
CA PRO A 397 -7.32 23.92 9.76
C PRO A 397 -6.44 24.04 11.01
N ASN A 398 -6.27 25.24 11.58
CA ASN A 398 -5.44 25.51 12.77
C ASN A 398 -5.93 24.82 14.07
N ASP A 399 -6.55 23.65 13.99
CA ASP A 399 -7.17 22.92 15.09
C ASP A 399 -6.26 21.78 15.57
N SER A 400 -5.80 21.88 16.82
CA SER A 400 -5.01 20.86 17.50
C SER A 400 -5.77 19.56 17.78
N SER A 401 -7.06 19.48 17.46
CA SER A 401 -7.91 18.30 17.69
C SER A 401 -7.59 17.09 16.80
N TRP A 402 -6.83 17.27 15.72
CA TRP A 402 -6.47 16.22 14.76
C TRP A 402 -5.03 15.74 14.94
N GLN A 403 -4.83 14.42 14.90
CA GLN A 403 -3.52 13.79 14.99
C GLN A 403 -3.31 12.79 13.85
N TRP A 404 -2.10 12.77 13.29
CA TRP A 404 -1.69 11.78 12.31
C TRP A 404 -1.03 10.61 13.01
N THR A 405 -1.36 9.41 12.58
CA THR A 405 -0.69 8.21 13.03
C THR A 405 -0.63 7.15 11.95
N SER A 406 0.46 6.41 11.96
CA SER A 406 0.71 5.24 11.10
C SER A 406 0.80 3.95 11.91
N ASP A 407 0.19 3.90 13.10
CA ASP A 407 0.18 2.76 14.02
C ASP A 407 -0.69 1.60 13.50
N THR A 408 -0.43 1.15 12.29
CA THR A 408 -1.07 -0.03 11.70
C THR A 408 -0.35 -1.32 12.10
N GLY A 409 0.93 -1.19 12.46
CA GLY A 409 1.88 -2.30 12.55
C GLY A 409 2.18 -2.91 11.17
N ALA A 410 3.00 -3.95 11.17
CA ALA A 410 3.34 -4.75 10.01
C ALA A 410 3.83 -6.13 10.48
N PHE A 411 3.89 -7.07 9.54
CA PHE A 411 4.54 -8.36 9.71
C PHE A 411 6.06 -8.22 9.59
N ASP A 412 6.66 -7.60 10.60
CA ASP A 412 8.11 -7.37 10.66
C ASP A 412 8.81 -8.35 11.59
N ASP A 413 8.07 -9.10 12.41
CA ASP A 413 8.58 -10.12 13.31
C ASP A 413 8.21 -11.54 12.82
N PRO A 414 9.18 -12.45 12.63
CA PRO A 414 8.92 -13.77 12.09
C PRO A 414 8.05 -14.63 13.00
N ASP A 415 8.17 -14.49 14.32
CA ASP A 415 7.39 -15.27 15.28
C ASP A 415 5.92 -14.83 15.29
N THR A 416 5.68 -13.52 15.27
CA THR A 416 4.34 -12.92 15.14
C THR A 416 3.70 -13.31 13.81
N TYR A 417 4.47 -13.28 12.71
CA TYR A 417 4.02 -13.72 11.40
C TYR A 417 3.60 -15.18 11.39
N GLU A 418 4.46 -16.06 11.89
CA GLU A 418 4.21 -17.48 11.94
C GLU A 418 2.99 -17.79 12.83
N ALA A 419 2.87 -17.13 13.99
CA ALA A 419 1.73 -17.29 14.88
C ALA A 419 0.40 -16.92 14.20
N TYR A 420 0.40 -15.93 13.32
CA TYR A 420 -0.76 -15.58 12.51
C TYR A 420 -1.09 -16.66 11.47
N VAL A 421 -0.12 -17.00 10.61
CA VAL A 421 -0.30 -17.98 9.52
C VAL A 421 -0.69 -19.36 10.06
N SER A 422 -0.09 -19.76 11.18
CA SER A 422 -0.30 -21.06 11.81
C SER A 422 -1.72 -21.29 12.34
N LYS A 423 -2.50 -20.22 12.55
CA LYS A 423 -3.92 -20.33 12.92
C LYS A 423 -4.76 -20.81 11.74
N LEU A 424 -4.40 -20.38 10.53
CA LEU A 424 -5.18 -20.62 9.31
C LEU A 424 -4.80 -21.93 8.61
N LEU A 425 -3.56 -22.40 8.75
CA LEU A 425 -3.11 -23.67 8.18
C LEU A 425 -3.56 -24.88 9.04
N PRO A 426 -4.05 -25.98 8.43
CA PRO A 426 -4.34 -27.20 9.17
C PRO A 426 -3.09 -27.78 9.83
N PRO A 427 -3.20 -28.40 11.02
CA PRO A 427 -2.07 -28.98 11.75
C PRO A 427 -1.21 -29.92 10.89
N VAL A 428 -1.86 -30.79 10.09
CA VAL A 428 -1.20 -31.75 9.21
C VAL A 428 -0.26 -31.08 8.21
N LEU A 429 -0.70 -29.98 7.59
CA LEU A 429 0.15 -29.23 6.66
C LEU A 429 1.22 -28.47 7.46
N ARG A 430 0.80 -27.70 8.46
CA ARG A 430 1.66 -26.83 9.28
C ARG A 430 2.86 -27.57 9.88
N GLU A 431 2.66 -28.78 10.37
CA GLU A 431 3.69 -29.56 11.06
C GLU A 431 4.57 -30.38 10.09
N SER A 432 4.13 -30.54 8.84
CA SER A 432 4.90 -31.22 7.80
C SER A 432 6.14 -30.41 7.39
N PRO A 433 7.21 -31.05 6.87
CA PRO A 433 8.35 -30.34 6.30
C PRO A 433 7.97 -29.36 5.18
N ALA A 434 7.02 -29.73 4.32
CA ALA A 434 6.53 -28.87 3.24
C ALA A 434 5.80 -27.64 3.78
N GLY A 435 4.92 -27.78 4.78
CA GLY A 435 4.22 -26.64 5.37
C GLY A 435 5.14 -25.71 6.15
N ARG A 436 6.15 -26.22 6.86
CA ARG A 436 7.16 -25.36 7.51
C ARG A 436 7.96 -24.56 6.50
N LEU A 437 8.35 -25.20 5.39
CA LEU A 437 8.97 -24.51 4.28
C LEU A 437 8.02 -23.47 3.66
N LEU A 438 6.73 -23.78 3.52
CA LEU A 438 5.74 -22.86 2.98
C LEU A 438 5.68 -21.60 3.83
N VAL A 439 5.59 -21.73 5.15
CA VAL A 439 5.58 -20.58 6.07
C VAL A 439 6.89 -19.78 5.96
N ALA A 440 8.04 -20.43 5.85
CA ALA A 440 9.32 -19.75 5.62
C ALA A 440 9.35 -18.97 4.30
N ARG A 441 8.80 -19.54 3.23
CA ARG A 441 8.66 -18.85 1.93
C ARG A 441 7.68 -17.69 2.00
N MET A 442 6.54 -17.88 2.66
CA MET A 442 5.56 -16.83 2.87
C MET A 442 6.18 -15.66 3.65
N TRP A 443 6.92 -15.93 4.74
CA TRP A 443 7.68 -14.92 5.46
C TRP A 443 8.67 -14.18 4.55
N ARG A 444 9.44 -14.94 3.77
CA ARG A 444 10.45 -14.36 2.87
C ARG A 444 9.83 -13.44 1.82
N TRP A 445 8.67 -13.77 1.26
CA TRP A 445 8.10 -13.01 0.14
C TRP A 445 7.01 -12.04 0.56
N LEU A 446 6.18 -12.37 1.54
CA LEU A 446 4.92 -11.69 1.86
C LEU A 446 4.94 -10.95 3.22
N ARG A 447 6.12 -10.83 3.87
CA ARG A 447 6.30 -9.99 5.07
C ARG A 447 6.04 -8.50 4.78
N GLY A 448 5.86 -7.73 5.85
CA GLY A 448 5.47 -6.32 5.79
C GLY A 448 3.95 -6.17 5.86
N ARG A 449 3.31 -5.70 4.79
CA ARG A 449 1.87 -5.39 4.78
C ARG A 449 0.98 -6.64 4.88
N TYR A 450 0.00 -6.61 5.78
CA TYR A 450 -0.87 -7.75 6.10
C TYR A 450 -1.65 -8.30 4.89
N ARG A 451 -2.23 -7.43 4.04
CA ARG A 451 -3.10 -7.87 2.92
C ARG A 451 -2.37 -8.75 1.90
N LEU A 452 -1.04 -8.66 1.78
CA LEU A 452 -0.29 -9.55 0.90
C LEU A 452 -0.37 -11.01 1.38
N THR A 453 -0.21 -11.21 2.68
CA THR A 453 -0.33 -12.52 3.31
C THR A 453 -1.78 -12.99 3.34
N ASP A 454 -2.72 -12.11 3.67
CA ASP A 454 -4.15 -12.45 3.69
C ASP A 454 -4.68 -12.78 2.29
N GLY A 455 -4.25 -12.03 1.28
CA GLY A 455 -4.61 -12.29 -0.12
C GLY A 455 -4.14 -13.68 -0.56
N PHE A 456 -2.89 -14.04 -0.24
CA PHE A 456 -2.38 -15.39 -0.52
C PHE A 456 -3.14 -16.46 0.26
N LEU A 457 -3.38 -16.26 1.56
CA LEU A 457 -4.09 -17.23 2.40
C LEU A 457 -5.53 -17.42 1.94
N THR A 458 -6.22 -16.36 1.56
CA THR A 458 -7.57 -16.43 0.99
C THR A 458 -7.57 -17.33 -0.25
N ILE A 459 -6.62 -17.10 -1.15
CA ILE A 459 -6.48 -17.90 -2.37
C ILE A 459 -6.17 -19.34 -2.03
N LEU A 460 -5.20 -19.59 -1.15
CA LEU A 460 -4.81 -20.93 -0.71
C LEU A 460 -5.99 -21.69 -0.10
N LEU A 461 -6.81 -21.03 0.74
CA LEU A 461 -8.01 -21.62 1.34
C LEU A 461 -9.10 -21.91 0.30
N CYS A 462 -9.36 -21.00 -0.66
CA CYS A 462 -10.34 -21.22 -1.74
C CYS A 462 -9.91 -22.35 -2.70
N SER A 463 -8.62 -22.47 -2.88
CA SER A 463 -8.00 -23.29 -3.90
C SER A 463 -7.81 -24.76 -3.50
N GLY A 464 -7.67 -25.01 -2.20
CA GLY A 464 -7.19 -26.29 -1.69
C GLY A 464 -5.72 -26.25 -1.29
N LEU A 465 -5.31 -27.25 -0.51
CA LEU A 465 -3.99 -27.29 0.14
C LEU A 465 -3.05 -28.33 -0.50
N ASP A 466 -3.36 -28.81 -1.69
CA ASP A 466 -2.62 -29.90 -2.34
C ASP A 466 -1.33 -29.43 -3.02
N TYR A 467 -1.22 -28.14 -3.34
CA TYR A 467 -0.06 -27.55 -4.06
C TYR A 467 0.27 -26.13 -3.60
N PRO A 468 0.44 -25.91 -2.28
CA PRO A 468 0.60 -24.58 -1.71
C PRO A 468 1.83 -23.83 -2.23
N HIS A 469 2.91 -24.53 -2.62
CA HIS A 469 4.12 -23.89 -3.10
C HIS A 469 3.97 -23.36 -4.53
N CYS A 470 3.29 -24.10 -5.40
CA CYS A 470 2.89 -23.63 -6.72
C CYS A 470 1.97 -22.42 -6.60
N CYS A 471 0.97 -22.47 -5.71
CA CYS A 471 0.08 -21.33 -5.45
C CYS A 471 0.87 -20.09 -5.06
N LEU A 472 1.83 -20.20 -4.14
CA LEU A 472 2.62 -19.07 -3.67
C LEU A 472 3.46 -18.47 -4.80
N SER A 473 4.11 -19.32 -5.60
CA SER A 473 4.93 -18.87 -6.74
C SER A 473 4.09 -18.18 -7.81
N ASP A 474 2.92 -18.73 -8.13
CA ASP A 474 1.98 -18.13 -9.09
C ASP A 474 1.38 -16.82 -8.55
N TYR A 475 1.09 -16.74 -7.26
CA TYR A 475 0.63 -15.51 -6.59
C TYR A 475 1.67 -14.38 -6.75
N ILE A 476 2.93 -14.69 -6.42
CA ILE A 476 4.04 -13.73 -6.56
C ILE A 476 4.26 -13.37 -8.03
N GLN A 477 4.22 -14.35 -8.94
CA GLN A 477 4.38 -14.12 -10.38
C GLN A 477 3.30 -13.21 -10.95
N ARG A 478 2.04 -13.42 -10.58
CA ARG A 478 0.92 -12.62 -11.09
C ARG A 478 1.05 -11.17 -10.68
N LEU A 479 1.40 -10.91 -9.43
CA LEU A 479 1.38 -9.56 -8.89
C LEU A 479 2.68 -8.79 -9.13
N SER A 480 3.83 -9.45 -9.08
CA SER A 480 5.15 -8.83 -9.29
C SER A 480 5.70 -9.01 -10.71
N GLY A 481 5.13 -9.91 -11.52
CA GLY A 481 5.72 -10.33 -12.80
C GLY A 481 6.96 -11.21 -12.66
N PHE A 482 7.36 -11.57 -11.44
CA PHE A 482 8.50 -12.40 -11.12
C PHE A 482 8.07 -13.73 -10.50
N ARG A 483 8.53 -14.85 -11.07
CA ARG A 483 8.32 -16.19 -10.50
C ARG A 483 9.50 -16.57 -9.59
N PRO A 484 9.27 -16.81 -8.29
CA PRO A 484 10.29 -17.35 -7.40
C PRO A 484 10.84 -18.68 -7.89
N PHE A 485 12.09 -18.97 -7.52
CA PHE A 485 12.78 -20.21 -7.88
C PHE A 485 13.36 -20.92 -6.64
N ASP A 486 12.81 -20.60 -5.47
CA ASP A 486 13.21 -21.10 -4.16
C ASP A 486 12.56 -22.46 -3.80
N ALA A 487 11.57 -22.92 -4.57
CA ALA A 487 10.87 -24.19 -4.31
C ALA A 487 10.66 -25.07 -5.56
N VAL A 488 11.45 -24.89 -6.62
CA VAL A 488 11.26 -25.57 -7.92
C VAL A 488 11.08 -27.09 -7.78
N GLU A 489 11.86 -27.74 -6.92
CA GLU A 489 11.79 -29.20 -6.76
C GLU A 489 10.52 -29.67 -6.04
N ILE A 490 10.00 -28.87 -5.11
CA ILE A 490 8.76 -29.19 -4.41
C ILE A 490 7.55 -28.87 -5.29
N GLU A 491 7.59 -27.75 -6.03
CA GLU A 491 6.57 -27.41 -7.03
C GLU A 491 6.39 -28.53 -8.07
N LYS A 492 7.47 -29.18 -8.49
CA LYS A 492 7.37 -30.34 -9.41
C LYS A 492 6.73 -31.58 -8.80
N SER A 493 6.85 -31.74 -7.48
CA SER A 493 6.23 -32.84 -6.75
C SER A 493 4.75 -32.60 -6.45
N GLU A 494 4.32 -31.35 -6.57
CA GLU A 494 2.93 -30.93 -6.38
C GLU A 494 2.11 -31.21 -7.65
N ASN A 495 0.98 -31.91 -7.49
CA ASN A 495 0.10 -32.23 -8.61
C ASN A 495 -0.85 -31.06 -8.90
N ILE A 496 -0.45 -30.17 -9.80
CA ILE A 496 -1.30 -29.05 -10.25
C ILE A 496 -2.43 -29.59 -11.15
N PRO A 497 -3.71 -29.29 -10.88
CA PRO A 497 -4.81 -29.64 -11.76
C PRO A 497 -4.71 -28.94 -13.11
N GLU A 498 -5.22 -29.61 -14.15
CA GLU A 498 -5.17 -29.12 -15.53
C GLU A 498 -5.93 -27.79 -15.73
N ARG A 499 -6.90 -27.49 -14.86
CA ARG A 499 -7.61 -26.21 -14.81
C ARG A 499 -7.63 -25.68 -13.40
N TRP A 500 -6.88 -24.62 -13.18
CA TRP A 500 -6.88 -23.87 -11.94
C TRP A 500 -7.29 -22.43 -12.23
N TYR A 501 -8.41 -22.01 -11.64
CA TYR A 501 -8.96 -20.67 -11.84
C TYR A 501 -8.58 -19.78 -10.66
N TRP A 502 -7.98 -18.65 -10.98
CA TRP A 502 -7.75 -17.59 -10.00
C TRP A 502 -8.88 -16.59 -10.13
N SER A 503 -9.53 -16.26 -9.01
CA SER A 503 -10.23 -14.99 -8.93
C SER A 503 -9.20 -13.86 -9.03
N ASN A 504 -9.50 -12.84 -9.84
CA ASN A 504 -8.65 -11.66 -10.05
C ASN A 504 -8.66 -10.71 -8.83
N LEU A 505 -8.63 -11.26 -7.61
CA LEU A 505 -8.81 -10.54 -6.34
C LEU A 505 -7.75 -9.44 -6.10
N LEU A 506 -6.60 -9.51 -6.76
CA LEU A 506 -5.52 -8.54 -6.62
C LEU A 506 -4.99 -8.11 -7.98
N GLY A 507 -4.99 -6.80 -8.21
CA GLY A 507 -4.41 -6.17 -9.39
C GLY A 507 -2.88 -6.27 -9.38
N LYS A 508 -2.27 -6.23 -10.57
CA LYS A 508 -0.81 -6.19 -10.72
C LYS A 508 -0.23 -4.97 -9.98
N LEU A 509 0.97 -5.12 -9.44
CA LEU A 509 1.72 -3.96 -8.94
C LEU A 509 2.04 -3.00 -10.07
N HIS A 510 1.52 -1.78 -10.00
CA HIS A 510 1.79 -0.73 -10.98
C HIS A 510 3.17 -0.10 -10.72
N THR A 511 4.22 -0.71 -11.27
CA THR A 511 5.60 -0.19 -11.18
C THR A 511 6.06 0.57 -12.42
N SER A 512 5.29 0.53 -13.51
CA SER A 512 5.61 1.18 -14.78
C SER A 512 5.37 2.69 -14.79
N GLY A 513 4.49 3.19 -13.92
CA GLY A 513 4.13 4.61 -13.81
C GLY A 513 4.89 5.39 -12.72
N ALA A 514 5.97 4.82 -12.16
CA ALA A 514 6.72 5.46 -11.09
C ALA A 514 7.32 6.82 -11.54
N PRO A 515 7.11 7.91 -10.78
CA PRO A 515 7.87 9.14 -10.93
C PRO A 515 9.39 8.90 -10.87
N ALA A 516 10.18 9.73 -11.55
CA ALA A 516 11.63 9.54 -11.68
C ALA A 516 12.34 9.48 -10.32
N ASN A 517 11.99 10.37 -9.38
CA ASN A 517 12.50 10.39 -8.01
C ASN A 517 12.20 9.10 -7.23
N ILE A 518 10.99 8.55 -7.34
CA ILE A 518 10.63 7.26 -6.73
C ILE A 518 11.44 6.15 -7.38
N LYS A 519 11.53 6.14 -8.71
CA LYS A 519 12.30 5.16 -9.46
C LYS A 519 13.78 5.17 -9.05
N ASP A 520 14.38 6.34 -8.92
CA ASP A 520 15.78 6.51 -8.53
C ASP A 520 16.01 6.00 -7.10
N PHE A 521 15.15 6.40 -6.16
CA PHE A 521 15.23 5.94 -4.76
C PHE A 521 15.13 4.42 -4.65
N VAL A 522 14.12 3.82 -5.30
CA VAL A 522 13.92 2.37 -5.25
C VAL A 522 15.04 1.65 -5.98
N THR A 523 15.54 2.17 -7.10
CA THR A 523 16.69 1.60 -7.83
C THR A 523 17.95 1.58 -6.96
N ASN A 524 18.21 2.66 -6.21
CA ASN A 524 19.27 2.71 -5.21
C ASN A 524 19.08 1.61 -4.15
N ALA A 525 17.87 1.48 -3.60
CA ALA A 525 17.56 0.42 -2.64
C ALA A 525 17.77 -1.00 -3.21
N LEU A 526 17.49 -1.23 -4.50
CA LEU A 526 17.76 -2.51 -5.18
C LEU A 526 19.27 -2.78 -5.27
N TYR A 527 20.07 -1.79 -5.66
CA TYR A 527 21.53 -1.93 -5.73
C TYR A 527 22.15 -2.14 -4.36
N ARG A 528 21.65 -1.43 -3.35
CA ARG A 528 22.06 -1.62 -1.96
C ARG A 528 21.74 -3.04 -1.47
N SER A 529 20.50 -3.48 -1.64
CA SER A 529 20.06 -4.82 -1.25
C SER A 529 20.92 -5.92 -1.90
N MET A 530 21.25 -5.75 -3.19
CA MET A 530 22.13 -6.66 -3.92
C MET A 530 23.53 -6.77 -3.30
N ALA A 531 24.16 -5.64 -2.95
CA ALA A 531 25.53 -5.62 -2.49
C ALA A 531 25.67 -5.95 -1.00
N THR A 532 24.81 -5.38 -0.15
CA THR A 532 24.95 -5.43 1.32
C THR A 532 23.90 -6.29 2.01
N GLN A 533 22.85 -6.71 1.31
CA GLN A 533 21.68 -7.36 1.93
C GLN A 533 21.10 -6.52 3.08
N GLU A 534 21.12 -5.19 2.95
CA GLU A 534 20.50 -4.30 3.93
C GLU A 534 19.17 -3.76 3.41
N SER A 535 18.18 -3.70 4.29
CA SER A 535 16.95 -2.95 4.09
C SER A 535 17.22 -1.44 4.00
N THR A 536 16.41 -0.74 3.20
CA THR A 536 16.45 0.72 3.10
C THR A 536 15.35 1.34 3.95
N SER A 537 15.72 2.25 4.85
CA SER A 537 14.79 3.13 5.57
C SER A 537 14.80 4.53 4.98
N PHE A 538 13.72 5.28 5.17
CA PHE A 538 13.58 6.67 4.71
C PHE A 538 12.85 7.54 5.72
N GLY A 539 13.06 8.86 5.65
CA GLY A 539 12.40 9.84 6.50
C GLY A 539 11.10 10.39 5.92
N PRO A 540 10.43 11.31 6.63
CA PRO A 540 9.17 11.94 6.21
C PRO A 540 9.26 12.66 4.87
N GLU A 541 10.44 13.11 4.46
CA GLU A 541 10.70 13.76 3.16
C GLU A 541 10.42 12.86 1.95
N HIS A 542 10.30 11.54 2.17
CA HIS A 542 9.99 10.54 1.15
C HIS A 542 8.60 9.90 1.34
N SER A 543 7.64 10.63 1.93
CA SER A 543 6.28 10.13 2.18
C SER A 543 5.58 9.62 0.91
N GLU A 544 5.90 10.21 -0.24
CA GLU A 544 5.39 9.79 -1.56
C GLU A 544 5.65 8.31 -1.88
N LEU A 545 6.70 7.69 -1.31
CA LEU A 545 6.96 6.26 -1.44
C LEU A 545 5.85 5.42 -0.79
N VAL A 546 5.34 5.87 0.35
CA VAL A 546 4.22 5.23 1.06
C VAL A 546 2.92 5.47 0.31
N ASP A 547 2.71 6.70 -0.15
CA ASP A 547 1.49 7.12 -0.81
C ASP A 547 1.29 6.39 -2.15
N LYS A 548 2.39 6.18 -2.88
CA LYS A 548 2.42 5.37 -4.12
C LYS A 548 2.61 3.87 -3.88
N GLY A 549 2.63 3.43 -2.62
CA GLY A 549 2.63 2.02 -2.23
C GLY A 549 3.95 1.27 -2.47
N TYR A 550 5.07 1.97 -2.66
CA TYR A 550 6.41 1.37 -2.79
C TYR A 550 7.03 1.05 -1.43
N GLY A 551 6.80 1.87 -0.42
CA GLY A 551 7.24 1.65 0.96
C GLY A 551 6.07 1.69 1.96
N HIS A 552 6.37 1.58 3.24
CA HIS A 552 5.40 1.77 4.32
C HIS A 552 6.04 2.44 5.54
N TRP A 553 5.22 3.09 6.38
CA TRP A 553 5.68 3.58 7.68
C TRP A 553 5.87 2.40 8.65
N THR A 554 6.96 2.42 9.40
CA THR A 554 7.29 1.39 10.42
C THR A 554 7.07 1.89 11.84
N ASP A 555 7.12 3.20 12.03
CA ASP A 555 6.80 3.84 13.30
C ASP A 555 5.40 4.46 13.26
N ARG A 556 4.87 4.82 14.43
CA ARG A 556 3.53 5.41 14.58
C ARG A 556 3.47 6.91 14.27
N THR A 557 4.61 7.59 14.23
CA THR A 557 4.75 9.05 14.12
C THR A 557 5.10 9.51 12.70
N LEU A 558 5.09 8.59 11.72
CA LEU A 558 5.41 8.86 10.32
C LEU A 558 6.84 9.42 10.13
N ASN A 559 7.78 9.05 10.99
CA ASN A 559 9.15 9.55 10.94
C ASN A 559 10.12 8.57 10.26
N VAL A 560 9.76 7.29 10.22
CA VAL A 560 10.62 6.20 9.73
C VAL A 560 9.80 5.29 8.84
N GLY A 561 10.04 5.41 7.53
CA GLY A 561 9.54 4.48 6.53
C GLY A 561 10.55 3.40 6.20
N ALA A 562 10.07 2.29 5.65
CA ALA A 562 10.88 1.20 5.14
C ALA A 562 10.50 0.85 3.70
N LEU A 563 11.54 0.49 2.95
CA LEU A 563 11.48 -0.05 1.61
C LEU A 563 12.25 -1.38 1.63
N ASP A 564 11.59 -2.40 2.16
CA ASP A 564 12.22 -3.71 2.39
C ASP A 564 11.32 -4.91 2.11
N GLU A 565 10.11 -4.67 1.60
CA GLU A 565 9.16 -5.73 1.24
C GLU A 565 9.59 -6.44 -0.05
N PRO A 566 9.98 -7.73 0.03
CA PRO A 566 10.62 -8.42 -1.09
C PRO A 566 9.73 -8.51 -2.33
N PHE A 567 8.44 -8.65 -2.12
CA PHE A 567 7.44 -8.70 -3.17
C PHE A 567 7.39 -7.42 -4.03
N PHE A 568 7.41 -6.24 -3.41
CA PHE A 568 7.37 -4.97 -4.13
C PHE A 568 8.69 -4.69 -4.85
N LEU A 569 9.81 -4.93 -4.16
CA LEU A 569 11.14 -4.76 -4.73
C LEU A 569 11.39 -5.72 -5.90
N ALA A 570 10.90 -6.95 -5.84
CA ALA A 570 10.96 -7.89 -6.95
C ALA A 570 10.13 -7.40 -8.16
N GLY A 571 8.95 -6.81 -7.90
CA GLY A 571 8.12 -6.20 -8.94
C GLY A 571 8.80 -5.01 -9.62
N ALA A 572 9.38 -4.11 -8.83
CA ALA A 572 10.16 -2.98 -9.35
C ALA A 572 11.37 -3.45 -10.15
N ALA A 573 12.13 -4.42 -9.62
CA ALA A 573 13.26 -5.01 -10.31
C ALA A 573 12.84 -5.64 -11.64
N ARG A 574 11.69 -6.32 -11.68
CA ARG A 574 11.19 -6.98 -12.89
C ARG A 574 10.83 -5.99 -13.98
N THR A 575 10.21 -4.88 -13.61
CA THR A 575 9.76 -3.84 -14.54
C THR A 575 10.93 -3.00 -15.06
N TRP A 576 11.87 -2.61 -14.19
CA TRP A 576 12.96 -1.71 -14.58
C TRP A 576 14.19 -2.42 -15.12
N PHE A 577 14.35 -3.72 -14.83
CA PHE A 577 15.36 -4.58 -15.42
C PHE A 577 14.69 -5.71 -16.22
N PRO A 578 13.98 -5.40 -17.32
CA PRO A 578 13.20 -6.38 -18.07
C PRO A 578 14.10 -7.46 -18.67
N ARG A 579 13.53 -8.65 -18.91
CA ARG A 579 14.26 -9.71 -19.62
C ARG A 579 14.63 -9.21 -21.02
N PRO A 580 15.79 -9.62 -21.57
CA PRO A 580 16.04 -9.47 -22.99
C PRO A 580 14.83 -10.02 -23.78
N LEU A 581 14.30 -9.21 -24.69
CA LEU A 581 13.28 -9.68 -25.62
C LEU A 581 13.84 -10.86 -26.43
N PRO A 582 13.03 -11.88 -26.74
CA PRO A 582 13.40 -12.88 -27.73
C PRO A 582 13.81 -12.17 -29.03
N ALA A 583 14.87 -12.65 -29.69
CA ALA A 583 15.20 -12.14 -31.01
C ALA A 583 14.00 -12.37 -31.94
N LEU A 584 13.57 -11.33 -32.66
CA LEU A 584 12.51 -11.48 -33.66
C LEU A 584 12.96 -12.48 -34.73
N MET A 585 12.01 -13.26 -35.26
CA MET A 585 12.28 -14.19 -36.36
C MET A 585 13.01 -13.47 -37.50
N GLY A 586 14.26 -13.84 -37.76
CA GLY A 586 15.10 -13.28 -38.83
C GLY A 586 16.17 -12.27 -38.38
N GLU A 587 16.21 -11.87 -37.10
CA GLU A 587 17.29 -11.01 -36.59
C GLU A 587 18.56 -11.84 -36.30
N PRO A 588 19.74 -11.50 -36.85
CA PRO A 588 20.87 -12.42 -36.88
C PRO A 588 21.53 -12.73 -35.54
N ASN A 589 21.21 -12.04 -34.44
CA ASN A 589 21.75 -12.34 -33.12
C ASN A 589 20.90 -11.63 -32.05
N ARG A 590 20.72 -12.26 -30.89
CA ARG A 590 20.26 -11.58 -29.67
C ARG A 590 21.16 -10.35 -29.48
N CYS A 591 20.61 -9.14 -29.37
CA CYS A 591 21.31 -8.10 -28.62
C CYS A 591 21.39 -8.62 -27.19
N PRO A 592 22.56 -9.05 -26.68
CA PRO A 592 22.60 -9.54 -25.32
C PRO A 592 22.16 -8.39 -24.43
N ALA A 593 21.21 -8.66 -23.53
CA ALA A 593 20.90 -7.76 -22.45
C ALA A 593 22.12 -7.76 -21.52
N THR A 594 23.02 -6.82 -21.74
CA THR A 594 24.28 -6.73 -21.01
C THR A 594 24.08 -5.90 -19.76
N PHE A 595 24.89 -6.17 -18.76
CA PHE A 595 25.02 -5.35 -17.55
C PHE A 595 25.20 -3.86 -17.86
N ILE A 596 26.02 -3.50 -18.86
CA ILE A 596 26.19 -2.11 -19.28
C ILE A 596 24.93 -1.54 -19.95
N GLY A 597 24.13 -2.39 -20.61
CA GLY A 597 22.81 -2.02 -21.11
C GLY A 597 21.85 -1.64 -19.98
N ALA A 598 21.83 -2.43 -18.90
CA ALA A 598 21.04 -2.14 -17.71
C ALA A 598 21.43 -0.81 -17.04
N LEU A 599 22.73 -0.50 -16.95
CA LEU A 599 23.22 0.83 -16.52
C LEU A 599 22.71 1.97 -17.39
N GLY A 600 22.55 1.73 -18.70
CA GLY A 600 22.03 2.75 -19.61
C GLY A 600 20.55 3.04 -19.36
N LEU A 601 19.78 2.04 -18.92
CA LEU A 601 18.35 2.16 -18.63
C LEU A 601 18.07 2.76 -17.25
N ASN A 602 18.90 2.42 -16.26
CA ASN A 602 18.80 2.88 -14.87
C ASN A 602 20.17 3.35 -14.38
N PRO A 603 20.66 4.51 -14.87
CA PRO A 603 21.97 5.02 -14.51
C PRO A 603 22.02 5.41 -13.02
N PRO A 604 23.12 5.12 -12.30
CA PRO A 604 23.30 5.58 -10.93
C PRO A 604 23.39 7.11 -10.92
N GLN A 605 22.67 7.73 -10.00
CA GLN A 605 22.62 9.18 -9.81
C GLN A 605 23.70 9.66 -8.83
N THR A 606 24.19 8.77 -7.97
CA THR A 606 25.19 9.10 -6.95
C THR A 606 26.41 8.19 -7.03
N SER A 607 27.58 8.68 -6.58
CA SER A 607 28.79 7.86 -6.45
C SER A 607 28.57 6.62 -5.59
N ASN A 608 27.77 6.76 -4.54
CA ASN A 608 27.40 5.66 -3.65
C ASN A 608 26.62 4.57 -4.41
N GLU A 609 25.63 4.93 -5.23
CA GLU A 609 24.90 3.97 -6.08
C GLU A 609 25.82 3.27 -7.06
N LEU A 610 26.71 4.02 -7.72
CA LEU A 610 27.69 3.46 -8.62
C LEU A 610 28.65 2.50 -7.89
N ALA A 611 29.00 2.78 -6.64
CA ALA A 611 29.85 1.90 -5.83
C ALA A 611 29.17 0.55 -5.53
N HIS A 612 27.90 0.55 -5.12
CA HIS A 612 27.12 -0.68 -4.93
C HIS A 612 27.02 -1.50 -6.23
N TYR A 613 26.88 -0.80 -7.36
CA TYR A 613 26.84 -1.42 -8.67
C TYR A 613 28.17 -2.07 -9.05
N LEU A 614 29.28 -1.37 -8.80
CA LEU A 614 30.64 -1.85 -9.07
C LEU A 614 30.99 -3.07 -8.22
N VAL A 615 30.53 -3.16 -6.97
CA VAL A 615 30.70 -4.36 -6.13
C VAL A 615 30.20 -5.60 -6.85
N PHE A 616 28.99 -5.57 -7.40
CA PHE A 616 28.46 -6.71 -8.14
C PHE A 616 29.26 -6.98 -9.41
N TYR A 617 29.57 -5.95 -10.21
CA TYR A 617 30.37 -6.11 -11.43
C TYR A 617 31.71 -6.80 -11.15
N LEU A 618 32.47 -6.26 -10.20
CA LEU A 618 33.80 -6.73 -9.85
C LEU A 618 33.72 -8.15 -9.27
N SER A 619 32.70 -8.45 -8.45
CA SER A 619 32.50 -9.81 -7.95
C SER A 619 32.35 -10.84 -9.07
N ARG A 620 31.60 -10.52 -10.13
CA ARG A 620 31.36 -11.43 -11.26
C ARG A 620 32.60 -11.58 -12.13
N VAL A 621 33.27 -10.47 -12.43
CA VAL A 621 34.46 -10.47 -13.28
C VAL A 621 35.59 -11.28 -12.64
N PHE A 622 35.83 -11.10 -11.34
CA PHE A 622 36.91 -11.80 -10.64
C PHE A 622 36.56 -13.24 -10.25
N THR A 623 35.29 -13.62 -10.26
CA THR A 623 34.91 -15.04 -10.18
C THR A 623 35.42 -15.84 -11.38
N ALA A 624 35.49 -15.23 -12.56
CA ALA A 624 35.94 -15.89 -13.79
C ALA A 624 37.48 -15.96 -13.95
N SER A 625 38.24 -15.57 -12.92
CA SER A 625 39.72 -15.55 -12.91
C SER A 625 40.32 -14.80 -14.10
N LYS A 626 40.01 -13.50 -14.22
CA LYS A 626 40.42 -12.64 -15.33
C LYS A 626 41.76 -11.94 -15.05
N GLN A 627 42.49 -11.57 -16.11
CA GLN A 627 43.72 -10.80 -15.96
C GLN A 627 43.39 -9.35 -15.61
N LEU A 628 44.16 -8.77 -14.68
CA LEU A 628 43.88 -7.41 -14.19
C LEU A 628 43.95 -6.35 -15.29
N LYS A 629 44.88 -6.48 -16.24
CA LYS A 629 45.01 -5.58 -17.41
C LYS A 629 43.81 -5.58 -18.35
N ASP A 630 42.96 -6.62 -18.29
CA ASP A 630 41.77 -6.72 -19.13
C ASP A 630 40.59 -5.97 -18.51
N ILE A 631 40.70 -5.64 -17.22
CA ILE A 631 39.68 -4.97 -16.41
C ILE A 631 40.09 -3.52 -16.16
N PHE A 632 41.34 -3.31 -15.75
CA PHE A 632 41.91 -2.01 -15.41
C PHE A 632 42.82 -1.50 -16.54
N LYS A 633 42.62 -0.24 -16.92
CA LYS A 633 43.46 0.47 -17.88
C LYS A 633 44.57 1.20 -17.15
N PHE A 634 45.81 0.80 -17.42
CA PHE A 634 46.99 1.44 -16.86
C PHE A 634 47.45 2.58 -17.78
N PRO A 635 47.71 3.79 -17.24
CA PRO A 635 48.15 4.95 -18.02
C PRO A 635 49.58 4.80 -18.55
N HIS A 636 50.41 4.00 -17.88
CA HIS A 636 51.78 3.70 -18.27
C HIS A 636 51.91 2.26 -18.79
N GLN A 637 53.15 1.78 -18.98
CA GLN A 637 53.42 0.39 -19.33
C GLN A 637 52.74 -0.54 -18.31
N THR A 638 51.85 -1.41 -18.81
CA THR A 638 51.12 -2.37 -17.97
C THR A 638 52.08 -3.18 -17.12
N PRO A 639 51.97 -3.13 -15.79
CA PRO A 639 52.86 -3.86 -14.91
C PRO A 639 52.78 -5.39 -15.15
N ALA A 640 53.90 -6.10 -14.91
CA ALA A 640 53.97 -7.53 -15.16
C ALA A 640 52.93 -8.33 -14.33
N TRP A 641 52.77 -7.97 -13.05
CA TRP A 641 51.77 -8.58 -12.16
C TRP A 641 50.33 -8.36 -12.63
N ALA A 642 50.04 -7.26 -13.32
CA ALA A 642 48.70 -6.99 -13.86
C ALA A 642 48.34 -7.92 -15.04
N ARG A 643 49.31 -8.68 -15.56
CA ARG A 643 49.07 -9.73 -16.57
C ARG A 643 48.66 -11.07 -15.95
N GLN A 644 48.75 -11.21 -14.64
CA GLN A 644 48.29 -12.40 -13.93
C GLN A 644 46.77 -12.41 -13.84
N THR A 645 46.18 -13.60 -13.81
CA THR A 645 44.77 -13.80 -13.46
C THR A 645 44.59 -13.52 -11.98
N ALA A 646 43.45 -12.93 -11.62
CA ALA A 646 43.12 -12.58 -10.25
C ALA A 646 41.77 -13.16 -9.84
N GLN A 647 41.65 -13.54 -8.57
CA GLN A 647 40.43 -14.02 -7.95
C GLN A 647 40.04 -13.13 -6.77
N LEU A 648 38.74 -12.87 -6.61
CA LEU A 648 38.24 -12.12 -5.48
C LEU A 648 38.30 -12.99 -4.23
N VAL A 649 38.92 -12.46 -3.17
CA VAL A 649 39.02 -13.15 -1.88
C VAL A 649 38.37 -12.31 -0.79
N ARG A 650 37.77 -13.01 0.18
CA ARG A 650 37.29 -12.43 1.44
C ARG A 650 38.15 -12.95 2.59
N TRP A 651 38.28 -12.12 3.61
CA TRP A 651 39.03 -12.41 4.83
C TRP A 651 38.06 -12.47 6.00
N TYR A 652 38.26 -13.44 6.90
CA TYR A 652 37.45 -13.61 8.10
C TYR A 652 38.24 -14.33 9.19
N ARG A 653 37.80 -14.23 10.44
CA ARG A 653 38.35 -15.03 11.55
C ARG A 653 37.53 -16.31 11.71
N ASN A 654 38.20 -17.44 11.78
CA ASN A 654 37.54 -18.72 12.07
C ASN A 654 37.17 -18.83 13.57
N GLU A 655 36.59 -19.96 13.98
CA GLU A 655 36.21 -20.21 15.38
C GLU A 655 37.40 -20.16 16.37
N GLU A 656 38.62 -20.38 15.87
CA GLU A 656 39.87 -20.31 16.64
C GLU A 656 40.47 -18.88 16.67
N GLY A 657 39.80 -17.91 16.05
CA GLY A 657 40.27 -16.53 15.92
C GLY A 657 41.39 -16.32 14.89
N LEU A 658 41.77 -17.37 14.15
CA LEU A 658 42.79 -17.33 13.10
C LEU A 658 42.25 -16.63 11.86
N LEU A 659 43.08 -15.74 11.30
CA LEU A 659 42.76 -15.05 10.07
C LEU A 659 42.90 -16.00 8.88
N VAL A 660 41.79 -16.25 8.20
CA VAL A 660 41.71 -17.11 7.02
C VAL A 660 41.10 -16.34 5.85
N ASN A 661 41.44 -16.75 4.62
CA ASN A 661 40.81 -16.25 3.41
C ASN A 661 40.06 -17.35 2.67
N SER A 662 39.12 -16.94 1.82
CA SER A 662 38.43 -17.83 0.89
C SER A 662 38.10 -17.09 -0.39
N VAL A 663 38.15 -17.80 -1.51
CA VAL A 663 37.69 -17.29 -2.81
C VAL A 663 36.19 -17.08 -2.77
N VAL A 664 35.75 -15.90 -3.19
CA VAL A 664 34.33 -15.55 -3.23
C VAL A 664 33.66 -16.31 -4.35
N LEU A 665 32.68 -17.13 -3.99
CA LEU A 665 31.88 -17.87 -4.96
C LEU A 665 30.70 -17.02 -5.47
N PRO A 666 30.32 -17.16 -6.75
CA PRO A 666 29.28 -16.36 -7.40
C PRO A 666 27.88 -16.52 -6.80
N ASP A 667 27.67 -17.62 -6.07
CA ASP A 667 26.40 -18.02 -5.48
C ASP A 667 26.46 -17.99 -3.93
N SER A 668 27.41 -17.23 -3.36
CA SER A 668 27.52 -17.05 -1.91
C SER A 668 26.24 -16.44 -1.32
N ALA A 669 25.70 -17.05 -0.27
CA ALA A 669 24.56 -16.51 0.48
C ALA A 669 24.93 -15.30 1.34
N LEU A 670 26.22 -15.07 1.59
CA LEU A 670 26.71 -13.95 2.38
C LEU A 670 26.72 -12.64 1.57
N PRO A 671 26.52 -11.48 2.22
CA PRO A 671 26.59 -10.19 1.57
C PRO A 671 27.96 -9.99 0.92
N LEU A 672 27.98 -9.33 -0.25
CA LEU A 672 29.22 -9.06 -0.97
C LEU A 672 30.01 -7.96 -0.28
N ALA A 673 29.32 -6.94 0.22
CA ALA A 673 29.92 -5.76 0.82
C ALA A 673 29.36 -5.48 2.22
N THR A 674 30.19 -4.86 3.05
CA THR A 674 29.74 -4.14 4.25
C THR A 674 29.76 -2.64 3.96
N ARG A 675 28.69 -1.94 4.33
CA ARG A 675 28.68 -0.48 4.36
C ARG A 675 29.26 0.01 5.68
N CYS A 676 30.38 0.72 5.61
CA CYS A 676 31.03 1.34 6.75
C CYS A 676 30.61 2.80 6.81
N SER A 677 29.86 3.16 7.85
CA SER A 677 29.28 4.52 7.97
C SER A 677 30.29 5.51 8.53
N ASP A 678 31.28 5.02 9.25
CA ASP A 678 32.34 5.80 9.88
C ASP A 678 33.69 5.05 9.88
N LEU A 679 34.67 5.67 10.54
CA LEU A 679 36.02 5.14 10.66
C LEU A 679 36.08 3.88 11.51
N ALA A 680 35.28 3.79 12.59
CA ALA A 680 35.26 2.63 13.48
C ALA A 680 34.69 1.40 12.76
N ASP A 681 33.62 1.57 11.97
CA ASP A 681 33.08 0.51 11.12
C ASP A 681 34.09 0.05 10.07
N THR A 682 34.87 0.98 9.51
CA THR A 682 35.93 0.65 8.56
C THR A 682 37.02 -0.18 9.23
N ILE A 683 37.44 0.18 10.45
CA ILE A 683 38.40 -0.59 11.25
C ILE A 683 37.90 -2.00 11.51
N LYS A 684 36.64 -2.17 11.95
CA LYS A 684 36.05 -3.50 12.16
C LYS A 684 36.06 -4.36 10.90
N TRP A 685 35.85 -3.74 9.73
CA TRP A 685 35.96 -4.44 8.46
C TRP A 685 37.39 -4.87 8.14
N VAL A 686 38.36 -3.98 8.35
CA VAL A 686 39.79 -4.28 8.17
C VAL A 686 40.27 -5.35 9.16
N GLU A 687 39.73 -5.38 10.38
CA GLU A 687 39.97 -6.40 11.39
C GLU A 687 39.23 -7.73 11.11
N HIS A 688 38.46 -7.75 10.01
CA HIS A 688 37.75 -8.89 9.45
C HIS A 688 36.59 -9.40 10.31
N GLU A 689 35.95 -8.52 11.09
CA GLU A 689 34.80 -8.86 11.92
C GLU A 689 33.54 -9.18 11.08
N TYR A 690 33.38 -8.51 9.93
CA TYR A 690 32.19 -8.68 9.09
C TYR A 690 32.28 -9.86 8.11
N GLY A 691 33.49 -10.27 7.71
CA GLY A 691 33.70 -11.38 6.77
C GLY A 691 33.21 -11.14 5.32
N THR A 692 32.97 -9.89 4.91
CA THR A 692 32.55 -9.54 3.55
C THR A 692 33.75 -9.26 2.65
N ALA A 693 33.54 -9.34 1.32
CA ALA A 693 34.64 -9.20 0.35
C ALA A 693 34.98 -7.74 0.04
N PHE A 694 34.00 -6.85 0.17
CA PHE A 694 34.14 -5.43 -0.14
C PHE A 694 33.80 -4.57 1.09
N CYS A 695 34.56 -3.50 1.28
CA CYS A 695 34.23 -2.38 2.15
C CYS A 695 33.64 -1.27 1.29
N LEU A 696 32.43 -0.83 1.59
CA LEU A 696 31.83 0.38 1.02
C LEU A 696 31.97 1.51 2.05
N SER A 697 32.84 2.46 1.76
CA SER A 697 33.27 3.48 2.72
C SER A 697 32.56 4.80 2.49
N SER A 698 32.19 5.49 3.58
CA SER A 698 31.76 6.89 3.58
C SER A 698 32.94 7.88 3.69
N LEU A 699 34.17 7.37 3.84
CA LEU A 699 35.38 8.18 3.97
C LEU A 699 35.70 8.88 2.64
N PRO A 700 36.26 10.09 2.67
CA PRO A 700 36.47 10.91 1.47
C PRO A 700 37.55 10.39 0.51
N ASN A 701 38.35 9.42 0.95
CA ASN A 701 39.56 8.99 0.23
C ASN A 701 39.33 7.79 -0.69
N PHE A 702 38.33 6.96 -0.40
CA PHE A 702 37.95 5.81 -1.22
C PHE A 702 36.50 5.43 -0.97
N ASP A 703 35.84 4.90 -2.01
CA ASP A 703 34.46 4.42 -1.92
C ASP A 703 34.39 2.90 -1.79
N ILE A 704 35.35 2.16 -2.39
CA ILE A 704 35.41 0.70 -2.32
C ILE A 704 36.83 0.24 -1.96
N LEU A 705 36.96 -0.68 -1.02
CA LEU A 705 38.21 -1.39 -0.72
C LEU A 705 37.97 -2.90 -0.74
N PHE A 706 38.86 -3.65 -1.40
CA PHE A 706 38.81 -5.12 -1.45
C PHE A 706 40.18 -5.71 -1.76
N SER A 707 40.29 -7.04 -1.74
CA SER A 707 41.54 -7.75 -2.02
C SER A 707 41.37 -8.83 -3.09
N LEU A 708 42.44 -9.03 -3.86
CA LEU A 708 42.52 -10.01 -4.92
C LEU A 708 43.71 -10.93 -4.70
N GLN A 709 43.53 -12.22 -4.95
CA GLN A 709 44.61 -13.21 -5.01
C GLN A 709 45.05 -13.40 -6.47
N LEU A 710 46.34 -13.26 -6.73
CA LEU A 710 46.94 -13.48 -8.05
C LEU A 710 47.26 -14.97 -8.28
N ALA A 711 47.63 -15.31 -9.52
CA ALA A 711 48.00 -16.67 -9.91
C ALA A 711 49.22 -17.23 -9.17
N ASP A 712 50.13 -16.35 -8.71
CA ASP A 712 51.29 -16.69 -7.88
C ASP A 712 50.98 -16.72 -6.38
N GLU A 713 49.69 -16.77 -6.00
CA GLU A 713 49.17 -16.76 -4.63
C GLU A 713 49.45 -15.47 -3.84
N SER A 714 50.10 -14.48 -4.45
CA SER A 714 50.27 -13.16 -3.85
C SER A 714 48.95 -12.39 -3.83
N PHE A 715 48.87 -11.37 -2.96
CA PHE A 715 47.67 -10.56 -2.80
C PHE A 715 47.90 -9.13 -3.26
N VAL A 716 46.89 -8.55 -3.90
CA VAL A 716 46.83 -7.14 -4.25
C VAL A 716 45.57 -6.54 -3.63
N TRP A 717 45.73 -5.48 -2.85
CA TRP A 717 44.60 -4.69 -2.38
C TRP A 717 44.19 -3.68 -3.44
N VAL A 718 42.89 -3.43 -3.56
CA VAL A 718 42.34 -2.52 -4.57
C VAL A 718 41.48 -1.49 -3.87
N SER A 719 41.89 -0.23 -3.98
CA SER A 719 41.11 0.93 -3.53
C SER A 719 40.49 1.61 -4.75
N VAL A 720 39.18 1.78 -4.75
CA VAL A 720 38.41 2.38 -5.85
C VAL A 720 37.79 3.68 -5.38
N TYR A 721 38.10 4.75 -6.11
CA TYR A 721 37.37 6.01 -6.05
C TYR A 721 36.35 6.07 -7.17
N VAL A 722 35.12 6.39 -6.82
CA VAL A 722 33.94 6.32 -7.68
C VAL A 722 33.36 7.71 -7.84
N ARG A 723 33.13 8.13 -9.09
CA ARG A 723 32.48 9.41 -9.37
C ARG A 723 31.44 9.31 -10.48
N VAL A 724 30.23 9.73 -10.17
CA VAL A 724 29.22 10.03 -11.19
C VAL A 724 29.47 11.44 -11.70
N ALA A 725 29.66 11.58 -13.02
CA ALA A 725 29.94 12.87 -13.65
C ALA A 725 29.36 12.92 -15.05
N ASP A 726 28.59 13.98 -15.33
CA ASP A 726 28.00 14.24 -16.65
C ASP A 726 29.00 14.86 -17.63
N GLU A 727 30.02 15.53 -17.10
CA GLU A 727 31.08 16.19 -17.88
C GLU A 727 32.46 15.56 -17.61
N SER A 728 33.38 15.75 -18.55
CA SER A 728 34.77 15.36 -18.36
C SER A 728 35.40 16.19 -17.24
N MET A 729 36.03 15.53 -16.27
CA MET A 729 36.77 16.21 -15.22
C MET A 729 37.97 16.99 -15.78
N SER A 730 38.26 18.12 -15.14
CA SER A 730 39.50 18.85 -15.41
C SER A 730 40.72 18.06 -14.94
N ASP A 731 41.88 18.30 -15.56
CA ASP A 731 43.13 17.67 -15.13
C ASP A 731 43.49 18.05 -13.67
N ALA A 732 43.05 19.22 -13.19
CA ALA A 732 43.24 19.66 -11.80
C ALA A 732 42.39 18.83 -10.82
N ASP A 733 41.12 18.57 -11.14
CA ASP A 733 40.24 17.74 -10.30
C ASP A 733 40.75 16.30 -10.25
N LEU A 734 41.20 15.78 -11.40
CA LEU A 734 41.84 14.48 -11.49
C LEU A 734 43.11 14.41 -10.65
N SER A 735 43.96 15.45 -10.70
CA SER A 735 45.16 15.55 -9.86
C SER A 735 44.82 15.52 -8.39
N SER A 736 43.76 16.23 -7.98
CA SER A 736 43.26 16.20 -6.61
C SER A 736 42.81 14.79 -6.20
N ILE A 737 42.03 14.09 -7.03
CA ILE A 737 41.57 12.72 -6.73
C ILE A 737 42.73 11.73 -6.64
N VAL A 738 43.67 11.79 -7.60
CA VAL A 738 44.85 10.92 -7.60
C VAL A 738 45.70 11.18 -6.34
N SER A 739 45.80 12.43 -5.90
CA SER A 739 46.52 12.77 -4.66
C SER A 739 45.81 12.26 -3.40
N LYS A 740 44.47 12.27 -3.36
CA LYS A 740 43.67 11.70 -2.25
C LYS A 740 43.80 10.19 -2.14
N LEU A 741 44.02 9.53 -3.26
CA LEU A 741 44.27 8.09 -3.30
C LEU A 741 45.70 7.72 -2.90
N ASP A 742 46.58 8.68 -2.62
CA ASP A 742 47.95 8.36 -2.19
C ASP A 742 47.97 7.55 -0.90
N SER A 743 48.88 6.58 -0.79
CA SER A 743 48.88 5.65 0.35
C SER A 743 49.06 6.34 1.69
N GLY A 744 49.77 7.48 1.72
CA GLY A 744 49.84 8.33 2.91
C GLY A 744 48.57 9.15 3.14
N ALA A 745 47.90 9.58 2.05
CA ALA A 745 46.69 10.40 2.10
C ALA A 745 45.41 9.62 2.41
N LEU A 746 45.33 8.36 1.98
CA LEU A 746 44.28 7.39 2.35
C LEU A 746 44.14 7.28 3.87
N LEU A 747 45.26 7.48 4.59
CA LEU A 747 45.44 7.27 6.03
C LEU A 747 45.50 8.58 6.84
N SER A 748 46.02 9.66 6.24
CA SER A 748 46.10 10.97 6.89
C SER A 748 44.77 11.72 6.76
N GLN A 749 43.80 11.38 7.61
CA GLN A 749 42.56 12.15 7.68
C GLN A 749 42.74 13.40 8.56
N GLU A 750 42.15 14.51 8.16
CA GLU A 750 41.71 15.60 9.07
C GLU A 750 40.47 15.14 9.86
N SER A 751 40.49 13.93 10.44
CA SER A 751 39.41 13.48 11.31
C SER A 751 39.53 14.23 12.64
N SER A 752 38.39 14.46 13.29
CA SER A 752 38.38 14.90 14.70
C SER A 752 38.98 13.84 15.64
N ASP A 753 39.17 12.61 15.17
CA ASP A 753 39.59 11.45 15.95
C ASP A 753 40.89 10.86 15.39
N VAL A 754 42.00 11.44 15.84
CA VAL A 754 43.37 11.07 15.43
C VAL A 754 43.73 9.65 15.87
N GLU A 755 43.14 9.16 16.97
CA GLU A 755 43.43 7.84 17.52
C GLU A 755 42.88 6.75 16.60
N LEU A 756 41.60 6.85 16.19
CA LEU A 756 41.01 5.91 15.24
C LEU A 756 41.71 5.96 13.88
N ALA A 757 42.16 7.14 13.42
CA ALA A 757 42.90 7.25 12.15
C ALA A 757 44.25 6.52 12.22
N THR A 758 44.97 6.69 13.33
CA THR A 758 46.24 5.98 13.60
C THR A 758 46.01 4.48 13.73
N GLN A 759 44.90 4.06 14.35
CA GLN A 759 44.53 2.66 14.45
C GLN A 759 44.22 2.07 13.07
N LEU A 760 43.42 2.73 12.24
CA LEU A 760 43.13 2.27 10.87
C LEU A 760 44.42 2.13 10.06
N GLU A 761 45.32 3.11 10.14
CA GLU A 761 46.64 3.04 9.50
C GLU A 761 47.43 1.82 9.96
N THR A 762 47.51 1.61 11.27
CA THR A 762 48.20 0.45 11.86
C THR A 762 47.60 -0.86 11.37
N GLN A 763 46.26 -0.95 11.31
CA GLN A 763 45.56 -2.16 10.87
C GLN A 763 45.72 -2.42 9.37
N LEU A 764 45.63 -1.38 8.53
CA LEU A 764 45.89 -1.50 7.10
C LEU A 764 47.33 -1.97 6.84
N GLN A 765 48.32 -1.43 7.55
CA GLN A 765 49.72 -1.90 7.45
C GLN A 765 49.94 -3.35 7.92
N SER A 766 48.98 -3.92 8.65
CA SER A 766 48.99 -5.32 9.09
C SER A 766 48.34 -6.27 8.08
N LEU A 767 47.65 -5.75 7.06
CA LEU A 767 46.95 -6.57 6.08
C LEU A 767 47.91 -7.47 5.28
N PRO A 768 47.51 -8.73 5.04
CA PRO A 768 48.30 -9.68 4.25
C PRO A 768 48.65 -9.14 2.86
N GLY A 769 49.91 -9.28 2.46
CA GLY A 769 50.40 -8.83 1.15
C GLY A 769 50.67 -7.33 1.03
N LEU A 770 50.19 -6.47 1.95
CA LEU A 770 50.33 -5.01 1.83
C LEU A 770 51.78 -4.50 2.00
N ARG A 771 52.73 -5.36 2.41
CA ARG A 771 54.17 -5.04 2.47
C ARG A 771 54.96 -5.52 1.24
N ALA A 772 54.37 -6.34 0.38
CA ALA A 772 54.99 -6.81 -0.86
C ALA A 772 54.62 -5.84 -2.00
N ARG A 773 55.58 -5.46 -2.85
CA ARG A 773 55.27 -4.64 -4.04
C ARG A 773 54.68 -5.54 -5.14
N PRO A 774 53.52 -5.21 -5.72
CA PRO A 774 52.67 -4.03 -5.47
C PRO A 774 51.61 -4.34 -4.41
N SER A 775 51.55 -3.52 -3.38
CA SER A 775 50.68 -3.76 -2.23
C SER A 775 49.26 -3.24 -2.42
N LEU A 776 49.10 -2.13 -3.14
CA LEU A 776 47.83 -1.43 -3.34
C LEU A 776 47.69 -0.96 -4.78
N LEU A 777 46.60 -1.31 -5.44
CA LEU A 777 46.16 -0.81 -6.74
C LEU A 777 45.11 0.27 -6.51
N ARG A 778 45.38 1.47 -7.02
CA ARG A 778 44.51 2.64 -6.89
C ARG A 778 43.71 2.80 -8.17
N VAL A 779 42.39 2.75 -8.07
CA VAL A 779 41.51 2.73 -9.22
C VAL A 779 40.59 3.92 -9.18
N VAL A 780 40.51 4.65 -10.28
CA VAL A 780 39.46 5.64 -10.48
C VAL A 780 38.41 5.04 -11.41
N SER A 781 37.14 5.19 -11.07
CA SER A 781 36.02 4.73 -11.88
C SER A 781 35.01 5.85 -12.06
N THR A 782 34.61 6.10 -13.30
CA THR A 782 33.59 7.12 -13.61
C THR A 782 32.52 6.62 -14.55
N TYR A 783 31.33 7.18 -14.39
CA TYR A 783 30.18 6.92 -15.25
C TYR A 783 29.27 8.17 -15.32
N PRO A 784 28.60 8.44 -16.46
CA PRO A 784 28.77 7.78 -17.76
C PRO A 784 30.03 8.24 -18.51
N VAL A 785 30.73 9.28 -18.05
CA VAL A 785 31.87 9.84 -18.77
C VAL A 785 33.12 8.97 -18.64
N MET A 786 33.82 8.77 -19.75
CA MET A 786 35.14 8.13 -19.77
C MET A 786 36.20 9.13 -19.33
N MET A 787 37.14 8.66 -18.51
CA MET A 787 38.31 9.44 -18.14
C MET A 787 39.60 8.78 -18.59
N SER A 788 40.61 9.62 -18.84
CA SER A 788 41.97 9.17 -19.07
C SER A 788 42.86 9.77 -17.99
N VAL A 789 43.25 8.94 -17.01
CA VAL A 789 44.08 9.39 -15.89
C VAL A 789 45.51 9.68 -16.36
N GLY A 790 45.93 9.18 -17.53
CA GLY A 790 47.32 9.27 -18.01
C GLY A 790 47.87 10.67 -18.26
N ARG A 791 47.05 11.72 -18.18
CA ARG A 791 47.53 13.12 -18.22
C ARG A 791 48.09 13.62 -16.89
N VAL A 792 47.72 12.94 -15.80
CA VAL A 792 47.93 13.37 -14.42
C VAL A 792 48.87 12.44 -13.66
N VAL A 793 48.98 11.18 -14.09
CA VAL A 793 49.84 10.18 -13.45
C VAL A 793 51.30 10.40 -13.86
N ASP A 794 52.18 10.43 -12.85
CA ASP A 794 53.63 10.51 -12.99
C ASP A 794 54.30 9.15 -12.71
N GLU A 795 55.63 9.08 -12.81
CA GLU A 795 56.34 7.83 -12.54
C GLU A 795 56.19 7.29 -11.10
N ARG A 796 55.74 8.13 -10.14
CA ARG A 796 55.53 7.75 -8.74
C ARG A 796 54.15 7.12 -8.51
N THR A 797 53.23 7.24 -9.47
CA THR A 797 51.84 6.79 -9.39
C THR A 797 51.54 5.65 -10.37
N ARG A 798 52.54 4.81 -10.69
CA ARG A 798 52.44 3.68 -11.65
C ARG A 798 51.40 2.60 -11.28
N ASP A 799 50.94 2.59 -10.04
CA ASP A 799 49.90 1.74 -9.46
C ASP A 799 48.50 2.39 -9.50
N VAL A 800 48.35 3.53 -10.18
CA VAL A 800 47.05 4.13 -10.51
C VAL A 800 46.53 3.55 -11.83
N ALA A 801 45.28 3.13 -11.84
CA ALA A 801 44.58 2.61 -13.01
C ALA A 801 43.17 3.20 -13.13
N ASN A 802 42.57 3.02 -14.31
CA ASN A 802 41.20 3.42 -14.58
C ASN A 802 40.31 2.19 -14.81
N LEU A 803 39.13 2.15 -14.19
CA LEU A 803 38.09 1.18 -14.49
C LEU A 803 37.09 1.80 -15.47
N ASP A 804 37.20 1.43 -16.74
CA ASP A 804 36.34 1.97 -17.80
C ASP A 804 35.20 1.02 -18.14
N LEU A 805 34.03 1.26 -17.54
CA LEU A 805 32.82 0.46 -17.77
C LEU A 805 32.34 0.48 -19.23
N LYS A 806 32.60 1.56 -19.98
CA LYS A 806 32.22 1.63 -21.40
C LYS A 806 33.16 0.85 -22.29
N ALA A 807 34.46 0.77 -21.98
CA ALA A 807 35.39 -0.09 -22.72
C ALA A 807 35.17 -1.59 -22.48
N LEU A 808 34.36 -1.91 -21.49
CA LEU A 808 33.85 -3.27 -21.25
C LEU A 808 32.59 -3.56 -22.09
N ARG A 809 32.08 -2.57 -22.84
CA ARG A 809 30.97 -2.71 -23.80
C ARG A 809 31.46 -3.44 -25.07
N GLY A 810 31.13 -4.73 -25.22
CA GLY A 810 31.42 -5.53 -26.42
C GLY A 810 32.43 -6.67 -26.25
N LYS A 811 32.85 -7.00 -25.03
CA LYS A 811 33.65 -8.21 -24.77
C LYS A 811 32.72 -9.44 -24.67
N GLU A 812 33.19 -10.60 -25.14
CA GLU A 812 32.43 -11.87 -25.07
C GLU A 812 32.10 -12.30 -23.61
N ASP A 813 32.84 -11.77 -22.64
CA ASP A 813 32.74 -12.08 -21.21
C ASP A 813 31.82 -11.14 -20.41
N GLN A 814 30.86 -10.48 -21.07
CA GLN A 814 30.00 -9.53 -20.37
C GLN A 814 29.08 -10.20 -19.36
N VAL A 815 29.01 -9.61 -18.17
CA VAL A 815 27.99 -9.93 -17.17
C VAL A 815 26.62 -9.71 -17.81
N MET A 816 25.77 -10.73 -17.72
CA MET A 816 24.44 -10.69 -18.33
C MET A 816 23.48 -9.96 -17.40
N GLN A 817 22.54 -9.19 -17.97
CA GLN A 817 21.50 -8.50 -17.20
C GLN A 817 20.70 -9.47 -16.33
N ASP A 818 20.45 -10.69 -16.79
CA ASP A 818 19.77 -11.69 -15.97
C ASP A 818 20.56 -12.04 -14.69
N GLU A 819 21.90 -12.01 -14.73
CA GLU A 819 22.72 -12.27 -13.54
C GLU A 819 22.62 -11.13 -12.54
N LEU A 820 22.57 -9.89 -13.04
CA LEU A 820 22.28 -8.70 -12.23
C LEU A 820 20.90 -8.82 -11.60
N PHE A 821 19.88 -9.14 -12.39
CA PHE A 821 18.52 -9.33 -11.90
C PHE A 821 18.47 -10.42 -10.81
N CYS A 822 19.10 -11.58 -11.04
CA CYS A 822 19.16 -12.64 -10.03
C CYS A 822 19.87 -12.18 -8.75
N ALA A 823 20.96 -11.40 -8.85
CA ALA A 823 21.65 -10.90 -7.67
C ALA A 823 20.83 -9.85 -6.90
N ILE A 824 20.09 -9.00 -7.61
CA ILE A 824 19.11 -8.09 -7.00
C ILE A 824 18.06 -8.90 -6.24
N ILE A 825 17.44 -9.89 -6.87
CA ILE A 825 16.44 -10.76 -6.23
C ILE A 825 17.02 -11.49 -5.02
N ASN A 826 18.24 -12.03 -5.13
CA ASN A 826 18.89 -12.69 -4.00
C ASN A 826 19.16 -11.71 -2.86
N GLY A 827 19.61 -10.49 -3.17
CA GLY A 827 19.84 -9.43 -2.18
C GLY A 827 18.57 -9.04 -1.45
N ILE A 828 17.47 -8.84 -2.19
CA ILE A 828 16.14 -8.53 -1.65
C ILE A 828 15.63 -9.67 -0.75
N ALA A 829 15.77 -10.92 -1.20
CA ALA A 829 15.31 -12.08 -0.44
C ALA A 829 16.17 -12.34 0.81
N ALA A 830 17.45 -11.95 0.78
CA ALA A 830 18.40 -12.12 1.88
C ALA A 830 18.44 -10.93 2.84
N SER A 831 17.93 -9.75 2.46
CA SER A 831 18.02 -8.53 3.29
C SER A 831 17.25 -8.61 4.61
N SER A 832 16.45 -9.65 4.79
CA SER A 832 15.93 -10.04 6.08
C SER A 832 17.05 -10.55 6.97
N LYS A 833 17.63 -9.67 7.81
CA LYS A 833 18.42 -10.07 9.01
C LYS A 833 17.63 -11.02 9.94
N ARG A 834 16.32 -11.16 9.71
CA ARG A 834 15.33 -11.94 10.46
C ARG A 834 15.05 -13.23 9.70
N LYS A 835 15.90 -14.25 9.89
CA LYS A 835 15.64 -15.59 9.39
C LYS A 835 14.46 -16.17 10.16
N SER A 836 13.53 -16.80 9.44
CA SER A 836 12.56 -17.68 10.10
C SER A 836 13.33 -18.82 10.78
N ARG A 837 12.84 -19.30 11.93
CA ARG A 837 13.38 -20.50 12.59
C ARG A 837 13.38 -21.75 11.72
N TRP A 838 12.58 -21.75 10.65
CA TRP A 838 12.48 -22.83 9.68
C TRP A 838 13.37 -22.64 8.44
N ASP A 839 14.06 -21.50 8.33
CA ASP A 839 15.03 -21.25 7.29
C ASP A 839 16.37 -21.90 7.69
N ASP A 840 16.46 -23.21 7.48
CA ASP A 840 17.66 -24.04 7.67
C ASP A 840 18.76 -23.77 6.63
N GLY A 841 18.59 -22.74 5.80
CA GLY A 841 19.45 -22.46 4.66
C GLY A 841 19.16 -23.34 3.44
N ALA A 842 18.24 -24.30 3.49
CA ALA A 842 17.89 -25.12 2.32
C ALA A 842 17.23 -24.29 1.20
N VAL A 843 16.66 -23.15 1.57
CA VAL A 843 15.99 -22.22 0.65
C VAL A 843 17.03 -21.32 -0.05
N HIS A 844 17.97 -21.92 -0.78
CA HIS A 844 18.93 -21.20 -1.59
C HIS A 844 18.43 -21.01 -3.03
N LEU A 845 18.34 -19.74 -3.44
CA LEU A 845 18.06 -19.29 -4.80
C LEU A 845 19.26 -19.59 -5.73
N SER A 846 19.48 -20.85 -6.11
CA SER A 846 20.54 -21.20 -7.09
C SER A 846 19.97 -21.36 -8.50
N ARG A 847 20.35 -20.43 -9.39
CA ARG A 847 20.01 -20.46 -10.82
C ARG A 847 20.55 -21.70 -11.55
N LYS A 848 21.69 -22.26 -11.10
CA LYS A 848 22.30 -23.48 -11.67
C LYS A 848 21.40 -24.70 -11.45
N LYS A 849 20.78 -24.82 -10.27
CA LYS A 849 19.74 -25.82 -10.02
C LYS A 849 18.53 -25.56 -10.93
N ALA A 850 17.97 -24.35 -10.95
CA ALA A 850 16.79 -24.06 -11.78
C ALA A 850 16.98 -24.35 -13.29
N ARG A 851 18.14 -23.99 -13.89
CA ARG A 851 18.43 -24.26 -15.31
C ARG A 851 18.64 -25.73 -15.66
N THR A 852 19.15 -26.53 -14.74
CA THR A 852 19.30 -27.99 -14.95
C THR A 852 17.96 -28.72 -14.82
N LEU A 853 16.99 -28.06 -14.20
CA LEU A 853 15.74 -28.67 -13.72
C LEU A 853 14.52 -28.29 -14.56
N VAL A 854 14.58 -27.24 -15.38
CA VAL A 854 13.49 -26.80 -16.27
C VAL A 854 13.91 -27.06 -17.73
N PRO A 855 13.33 -28.05 -18.43
CA PRO A 855 13.55 -28.23 -19.86
C PRO A 855 13.10 -26.99 -20.63
N SER A 856 13.87 -26.58 -21.65
CA SER A 856 13.55 -25.40 -22.47
C SER A 856 12.17 -25.44 -23.14
N ASP A 857 11.52 -26.59 -23.20
CA ASP A 857 10.20 -26.78 -23.81
C ASP A 857 9.00 -26.49 -22.89
N SER A 858 9.15 -26.47 -21.55
CA SER A 858 8.01 -26.21 -20.66
C SER A 858 7.59 -24.73 -20.59
N LEU A 859 8.44 -23.81 -21.08
CA LEU A 859 8.16 -22.38 -21.19
C LEU A 859 7.31 -22.02 -22.43
N LYS A 860 7.01 -22.97 -23.31
CA LYS A 860 6.16 -22.75 -24.50
C LYS A 860 4.66 -22.68 -24.19
N ARG A 861 4.21 -23.03 -22.97
CA ARG A 861 2.80 -22.93 -22.58
C ARG A 861 2.36 -21.51 -22.19
N ASP A 862 3.29 -20.57 -22.07
CA ASP A 862 2.99 -19.18 -21.66
C ASP A 862 2.70 -18.25 -22.86
N GLU A 863 2.67 -18.76 -24.10
CA GLU A 863 2.21 -17.99 -25.25
C GLU A 863 0.67 -18.11 -25.38
N GLU A 864 0.00 -16.96 -25.25
CA GLU A 864 -1.40 -16.69 -25.61
C GLU A 864 -2.52 -17.20 -24.66
N PHE A 865 -2.71 -16.48 -23.55
CA PHE A 865 -4.06 -16.14 -23.08
C PHE A 865 -4.22 -14.62 -23.20
N ASP A 866 -4.65 -14.14 -24.37
CA ASP A 866 -5.27 -12.82 -24.53
C ASP A 866 -6.63 -12.85 -23.80
N LEU A 867 -6.58 -12.85 -22.47
CA LEU A 867 -7.73 -12.45 -21.67
C LEU A 867 -7.80 -10.92 -21.75
N PRO A 868 -8.95 -10.32 -22.09
CA PRO A 868 -9.09 -8.88 -22.05
C PRO A 868 -8.68 -8.41 -20.65
N GLU A 869 -7.73 -7.48 -20.56
CA GLU A 869 -7.28 -6.90 -19.30
C GLU A 869 -8.53 -6.41 -18.54
N PRO A 870 -8.87 -6.98 -17.37
CA PRO A 870 -9.85 -6.34 -16.53
C PRO A 870 -9.18 -5.11 -15.94
N HIS A 871 -9.64 -3.93 -16.35
CA HIS A 871 -9.22 -2.64 -15.81
C HIS A 871 -9.68 -2.50 -14.36
N TYR A 872 -8.93 -3.09 -13.43
CA TYR A 872 -8.96 -2.72 -12.02
C TYR A 872 -7.65 -2.01 -11.70
N THR A 873 -7.69 -0.70 -11.88
CA THR A 873 -6.61 0.23 -11.61
C THR A 873 -6.70 0.69 -10.16
N TRP A 874 -5.59 0.60 -9.44
CA TRP A 874 -5.47 1.22 -8.11
C TRP A 874 -5.11 2.71 -8.17
N ASP A 875 -4.85 3.31 -9.34
CA ASP A 875 -4.47 4.73 -9.39
C ASP A 875 -4.75 5.53 -10.68
N GLU A 876 -5.41 5.01 -11.74
CA GLU A 876 -5.81 5.84 -12.91
C GLU A 876 -7.06 5.29 -13.62
N ARG A 877 -8.15 6.07 -13.69
CA ARG A 877 -9.26 5.81 -14.65
C ARG A 877 -8.94 6.48 -15.98
N THR A 878 -8.94 5.73 -17.07
CA THR A 878 -9.16 6.30 -18.42
C THR A 878 -10.59 6.85 -18.52
N PRO A 879 -10.82 8.03 -19.12
CA PRO A 879 -12.16 8.57 -19.28
C PRO A 879 -13.00 7.66 -20.19
N PHE A 880 -14.22 7.36 -19.73
CA PHE A 880 -15.26 6.73 -20.55
C PHE A 880 -15.64 7.67 -21.70
N ASP A 881 -15.63 7.14 -22.92
CA ASP A 881 -16.12 7.82 -24.11
C ASP A 881 -17.65 7.66 -24.14
N GLU A 882 -18.36 8.61 -23.54
CA GLU A 882 -19.81 8.77 -23.73
C GLU A 882 -20.05 9.48 -25.06
N SER A 883 -20.34 8.71 -26.11
CA SER A 883 -21.17 9.23 -27.20
C SER A 883 -22.24 8.23 -27.62
N ASP A 884 -23.43 8.80 -27.79
CA ASP A 884 -24.62 8.29 -28.48
C ASP A 884 -25.66 7.52 -27.65
N THR A 885 -26.38 8.27 -26.82
CA THR A 885 -27.85 8.22 -26.80
C THR A 885 -28.41 9.63 -26.72
N ASP A 886 -29.10 10.10 -27.77
CA ASP A 886 -30.46 10.64 -27.63
C ASP A 886 -31.11 11.05 -28.98
N ASP A 887 -32.18 10.30 -29.28
CA ASP A 887 -33.54 10.79 -29.50
C ASP A 887 -34.13 10.99 -30.92
N ASP A 888 -35.36 10.48 -31.02
CA ASP A 888 -36.23 10.30 -32.18
C ASP A 888 -36.76 11.62 -32.77
N ARG A 889 -36.89 11.69 -34.11
CA ARG A 889 -38.02 12.34 -34.81
C ARG A 889 -38.10 12.00 -36.30
N ALA A 890 -39.29 11.57 -36.71
CA ALA A 890 -39.66 11.09 -38.04
C ALA A 890 -39.78 12.18 -39.13
N GLN A 891 -39.47 11.81 -40.39
CA GLN A 891 -40.21 12.04 -41.68
C GLN A 891 -39.26 11.95 -42.93
N PRO A 892 -39.77 11.71 -44.18
CA PRO A 892 -39.25 10.66 -45.08
C PRO A 892 -38.48 11.07 -46.36
N LEU A 893 -37.63 10.13 -46.86
CA LEU A 893 -37.16 9.79 -48.25
C LEU A 893 -36.64 10.91 -49.20
N PRO A 894 -35.60 10.69 -50.08
CA PRO A 894 -35.62 9.70 -51.20
C PRO A 894 -34.23 9.08 -51.61
N PRO A 895 -34.12 8.25 -52.68
CA PRO A 895 -33.14 7.15 -52.77
C PRO A 895 -31.96 7.31 -53.76
N THR A 896 -31.05 6.32 -53.70
CA THR A 896 -30.01 5.90 -54.68
C THR A 896 -28.70 6.72 -54.65
N SER A 897 -27.48 6.19 -54.87
CA SER A 897 -27.05 5.11 -55.77
C SER A 897 -25.61 4.58 -55.49
N LYS A 898 -25.42 3.28 -55.78
CA LYS A 898 -24.26 2.59 -56.40
C LYS A 898 -22.81 2.99 -56.05
N ARG A 899 -22.02 2.01 -55.55
CA ARG A 899 -20.65 1.79 -56.09
C ARG A 899 -20.14 0.35 -55.95
N ARG A 900 -19.29 -0.01 -56.91
CA ARG A 900 -18.93 -1.33 -57.46
C ARG A 900 -17.75 -2.01 -56.74
N LYS A 901 -17.75 -3.34 -56.81
CA LYS A 901 -16.66 -4.30 -56.51
C LYS A 901 -15.50 -4.29 -57.54
N ARG A 902 -14.42 -4.99 -57.14
CA ARG A 902 -13.32 -5.69 -57.90
C ARG A 902 -12.07 -4.84 -58.21
N LYS A 903 -10.82 -5.36 -58.31
CA LYS A 903 -10.23 -6.72 -58.27
C LYS A 903 -8.68 -6.62 -58.13
N GLN A 904 -8.07 -7.76 -57.78
CA GLN A 904 -6.64 -8.15 -57.80
C GLN A 904 -5.90 -7.96 -59.15
N SER A 905 -4.56 -7.77 -59.15
CA SER A 905 -3.52 -8.83 -59.37
C SER A 905 -2.16 -8.34 -59.93
N LYS A 906 -1.06 -8.89 -59.36
CA LYS A 906 0.22 -9.40 -59.94
C LYS A 906 0.97 -8.67 -61.09
N ARG A 907 2.29 -8.43 -60.91
CA ARG A 907 3.48 -9.01 -61.65
C ARG A 907 4.78 -8.21 -61.38
N LYS A 908 5.87 -8.88 -60.94
CA LYS A 908 7.13 -9.29 -61.64
C LYS A 908 8.18 -8.18 -61.96
N ILE A 909 9.40 -8.43 -61.44
CA ILE A 909 10.77 -7.86 -61.69
C ILE A 909 11.25 -8.22 -63.14
N PRO A 910 12.43 -7.82 -63.72
CA PRO A 910 13.64 -7.17 -63.14
C PRO A 910 14.45 -6.15 -64.00
N ALA A 911 15.50 -5.58 -63.36
CA ALA A 911 16.92 -5.52 -63.79
C ALA A 911 17.62 -4.16 -64.05
N THR A 912 18.91 -4.17 -63.65
CA THR A 912 20.11 -3.44 -64.16
C THR A 912 20.36 -1.99 -63.73
N ARG A 913 21.46 -1.76 -62.97
CA ARG A 913 22.79 -1.18 -63.36
C ARG A 913 22.66 0.31 -63.73
N SER A 914 23.49 1.25 -63.28
CA SER A 914 24.85 1.29 -62.75
C SER A 914 25.22 2.77 -62.53
N THR A 915 26.33 3.04 -61.81
CA THR A 915 27.27 4.18 -62.03
C THR A 915 26.72 5.61 -61.84
N GLU A 916 27.42 6.63 -61.33
CA GLU A 916 28.73 6.86 -60.74
C GLU A 916 28.74 8.38 -60.43
N LEU A 917 29.61 8.78 -59.48
CA LEU A 917 30.35 10.04 -59.47
C LEU A 917 29.64 11.39 -59.76
N SER A 918 29.59 12.20 -58.70
CA SER A 918 30.59 13.27 -58.45
C SER A 918 30.08 14.70 -58.28
N LYS A 919 30.75 15.34 -57.31
CA LYS A 919 31.26 16.72 -57.32
C LYS A 919 30.23 17.83 -57.13
N GLN A 920 30.34 18.51 -55.98
CA GLN A 920 30.96 19.85 -55.88
C GLN A 920 30.07 20.89 -56.57
N THR A 921 29.59 21.95 -55.91
CA THR A 921 30.43 23.00 -55.36
C THR A 921 29.57 24.07 -54.67
N ASN A 922 30.06 24.56 -53.55
CA ASN A 922 30.25 25.96 -53.18
C ASN A 922 29.12 27.01 -53.09
N LYS A 923 29.35 27.82 -52.04
CA LYS A 923 29.16 29.28 -51.88
C LYS A 923 27.83 29.72 -51.28
N LYS A 924 27.87 30.18 -50.02
CA LYS A 924 28.15 31.56 -49.56
C LYS A 924 26.91 32.43 -49.77
N ALA A 925 26.22 32.80 -48.70
CA ALA A 925 26.34 34.09 -47.99
C ALA A 925 24.89 34.61 -47.90
N GLU A 926 24.41 35.43 -46.98
CA GLU A 926 24.94 36.28 -45.94
C GLU A 926 23.69 36.84 -45.22
N ARG A 927 23.83 37.29 -43.95
CA ARG A 927 22.96 38.26 -43.23
C ARG A 927 21.53 37.76 -42.90
N GLY A 928 21.10 37.74 -41.66
CA GLY A 928 21.07 38.85 -40.69
C GLY A 928 19.70 38.85 -39.98
N PRO A 929 19.48 39.66 -38.94
CA PRO A 929 19.07 39.16 -37.61
C PRO A 929 17.67 39.57 -37.14
N GLY A 930 17.25 39.05 -35.96
CA GLY A 930 16.20 39.63 -35.11
C GLY A 930 15.16 38.60 -34.65
N ARG A 931 15.31 37.99 -33.45
CA ARG A 931 14.64 38.40 -32.19
C ARG A 931 13.19 38.89 -32.37
N LEU A 932 12.22 38.13 -31.84
CA LEU A 932 11.39 38.52 -30.67
C LEU A 932 10.32 37.46 -30.32
N ARG A 933 10.27 37.16 -29.02
CA ARG A 933 9.13 36.81 -28.14
C ARG A 933 8.38 35.48 -28.32
N LEU A 934 8.59 34.61 -27.32
CA LEU A 934 7.62 33.97 -26.41
C LEU A 934 6.13 34.38 -26.59
N PRO A 935 5.16 33.52 -26.24
CA PRO A 935 5.18 32.48 -25.19
C PRO A 935 5.52 31.07 -25.67
#